data_AF-A0A7Y1UK80-F1
#
_entry.id   AF-A0A7Y1UK80-F1
#
_cell.length_a   1.000
_cell.length_b   1.000
_cell.length_c   1.000
_cell.angle_alpha   90.00
_cell.angle_beta   90.00
_cell.angle_gamma   90.00
#
_symmetry.space_group_name_H-M   'P 1'
#
loop_
_entity.id
_entity.type
_entity.pdbx_description
1 polymer ?
#
loop_
_entity_poly.entity_id
_entity_poly.type
_entity_poly.pdbx_seq_one_letter_code
_entity_poly.pdbx_strand_id
1 'polypeptide(L)'
;MKLAYKLLVVTCVPPVLVWVVGGYSVRVAEQSLRDSIEATAAAEVLAVQDEIERVISSRAANWRAYAQSALVQKTLADSNEEFASMPDAAEVIAEREKIWVAKDSAEAETLVRGMMRNPLSRDLRATLATLSEISGYPVFGEVFFTNAFGANVALSNRTSDYQQDDEAWWQNAARDGIHIGDVEFDDSAQIYSIEICPRIDGPDGTMLGVMKAVMNIRDIFSIVDSHASHLEDNVVLALLTSGGDITRIGNSDTEPLADGSKFLAGVELNATSPVTTAVVTDPDTGAEGMSAFAVARPGSLTEDLGWIVVQQYRGGEFLAPIETLRRNIQRISLGAGLLGLAVLGWIALPLSRRIGRLNEAANAVARGELDTRIPIRGRDEIAALGHEFNRMTGKLAESAGELTLARDRAEEANRAKSDFLANMSHEIRTPMNGIIGMTELVLATDLSKDQRQYLNLVSNSADALLNLINDILDFSKIEAGKFELDHHEFELRDAVGDTLQTLGFRAAEKELELAYQVQPEVPDSLLGDLARLRQILVNLVGNALKFTHKGEVVVKVELESATATHAELHFIVEDTGIGIATDKQAAIFESFSQAESSTTRTYGGTGLGLTISKQLVAMMDGRLWVESTPGVGSTFHFTAKFGLGTEEPGAARMAPETLNGLRVLVIDDNETNRLILRDMLRSWEMAPVMAAGGAEGLQMLEAEAAAGQPVQLVILDVMMPEMDGPETARQIRSRLGADAPPILILSSAGQTLSLDKLARLGVSRALTKPVKQSDLLDAITRLFGTATRDEDPAAAVESRPPEIPAMKVLLAEDGRVNQLVAINLLEGRGHSVVLAANGRQALGAVEREDFDAVLMDVQMPEMDGYEATSAIRSIEKSTGRHVPIIAMTANAMKGDREKCLDAGMDDYVAKPVRSAELFATLESYAPKGGTPATPAEAPASGASGPAAPFDAEAFREAMGDDELLLQLIDIFSADADSSLAAAREAVGKKNPEALHRATHALKGLVGNYSAPPAYAAAAALDTCAREGDLGAAAERLPELEREVDRLKDALAAFRKSLKGVRRGPR
;
A
#
# COMPACT_ATOMS: atom_id res chain seq x y z
N MET A 1 -68.21 -38.58 -1.15
CA MET A 1 -67.98 -38.42 -2.61
C MET A 1 -67.68 -36.97 -3.04
N LYS A 2 -68.49 -35.94 -2.72
CA LYS A 2 -68.25 -34.55 -3.17
C LYS A 2 -66.93 -33.90 -2.70
N LEU A 3 -66.41 -34.29 -1.53
CA LEU A 3 -65.14 -33.74 -1.00
C LEU A 3 -63.91 -34.32 -1.70
N ALA A 4 -63.92 -35.62 -2.01
CA ALA A 4 -62.83 -36.31 -2.70
C ALA A 4 -62.63 -35.80 -4.14
N TYR A 5 -63.72 -35.55 -4.88
CA TYR A 5 -63.66 -34.97 -6.23
C TYR A 5 -63.07 -33.55 -6.21
N LYS A 6 -63.46 -32.71 -5.24
CA LYS A 6 -62.90 -31.36 -5.06
C LYS A 6 -61.42 -31.40 -4.68
N LEU A 7 -61.02 -32.34 -3.82
CA LEU A 7 -59.63 -32.58 -3.45
C LEU A 7 -58.78 -33.03 -4.64
N LEU A 8 -59.33 -33.87 -5.52
CA LEU A 8 -58.66 -34.37 -6.71
C LEU A 8 -58.43 -33.26 -7.76
N VAL A 9 -59.42 -32.39 -7.98
CA VAL A 9 -59.25 -31.22 -8.86
C VAL A 9 -58.21 -30.24 -8.30
N VAL A 10 -58.22 -29.98 -6.98
CA VAL A 10 -57.25 -29.08 -6.32
C VAL A 10 -55.82 -29.63 -6.34
N THR A 11 -55.64 -30.95 -6.33
CA THR A 11 -54.30 -31.57 -6.34
C THR A 11 -53.73 -31.78 -7.74
N CYS A 12 -54.57 -32.05 -8.74
CA CYS A 12 -54.09 -32.32 -10.11
C CYS A 12 -53.95 -31.06 -10.97
N VAL A 13 -54.69 -29.98 -10.70
CA VAL A 13 -54.63 -28.74 -11.50
C VAL A 13 -53.30 -27.99 -11.36
N PRO A 14 -52.71 -27.80 -10.15
CA PRO A 14 -51.46 -27.05 -10.01
C PRO A 14 -50.24 -27.67 -10.73
N PRO A 15 -50.01 -29.00 -10.69
CA PRO A 15 -48.92 -29.61 -11.47
C PRO A 15 -49.07 -29.39 -12.98
N VAL A 16 -50.30 -29.43 -13.49
CA VAL A 16 -50.61 -29.15 -14.91
C VAL A 16 -50.37 -27.68 -15.23
N LEU A 17 -50.74 -26.77 -14.33
CA LEU A 17 -50.51 -25.33 -14.48
C LEU A 17 -49.01 -24.99 -14.47
N VAL A 18 -48.24 -25.59 -13.58
CA VAL A 18 -46.76 -25.47 -13.56
C VAL A 18 -46.15 -26.01 -14.83
N TRP A 19 -46.67 -27.10 -15.37
CA TRP A 19 -46.17 -27.67 -16.63
C TRP A 19 -46.48 -26.75 -17.83
N VAL A 20 -47.69 -26.20 -17.90
CA VAL A 20 -48.12 -25.31 -18.99
C VAL A 20 -47.42 -23.96 -18.92
N VAL A 21 -47.40 -23.32 -17.74
CA VAL A 21 -46.75 -22.01 -17.55
C VAL A 21 -45.24 -22.15 -17.61
N GLY A 22 -44.66 -23.17 -16.97
CA GLY A 22 -43.23 -23.44 -17.07
C GLY A 22 -42.81 -23.76 -18.51
N GLY A 23 -43.61 -24.51 -19.26
CA GLY A 23 -43.39 -24.74 -20.69
C GLY A 23 -43.44 -23.45 -21.53
N TYR A 24 -44.33 -22.51 -21.18
CA TYR A 24 -44.36 -21.19 -21.83
C TYR A 24 -43.14 -20.34 -21.47
N SER A 25 -42.79 -20.26 -20.19
CA SER A 25 -41.60 -19.53 -19.72
C SER A 25 -40.31 -20.06 -20.32
N VAL A 26 -40.17 -21.39 -20.48
CA VAL A 26 -39.02 -22.00 -21.16
C VAL A 26 -38.96 -21.56 -22.62
N ARG A 27 -40.08 -21.48 -23.34
CA ARG A 27 -40.06 -20.99 -24.74
C ARG A 27 -39.66 -19.51 -24.82
N VAL A 28 -40.15 -18.69 -23.91
CA VAL A 28 -39.79 -17.26 -23.86
C VAL A 28 -38.30 -17.09 -23.51
N ALA A 29 -37.80 -17.87 -22.54
CA ALA A 29 -36.39 -17.86 -22.16
C ALA A 29 -35.50 -18.38 -23.29
N GLU A 30 -35.93 -19.40 -24.02
CA GLU A 30 -35.23 -19.91 -25.21
C GLU A 30 -35.10 -18.83 -26.29
N GLN A 31 -36.20 -18.12 -26.59
CA GLN A 31 -36.17 -17.03 -27.56
C GLN A 31 -35.25 -15.89 -27.10
N SER A 32 -35.39 -15.45 -25.84
CA SER A 32 -34.57 -14.37 -25.30
C SER A 32 -33.07 -14.72 -25.27
N LEU A 33 -32.72 -15.99 -25.03
CA LEU A 33 -31.34 -16.44 -25.06
C LEU A 33 -30.79 -16.47 -26.48
N ARG A 34 -31.58 -16.93 -27.47
CA ARG A 34 -31.20 -16.85 -28.89
C ARG A 34 -30.95 -15.42 -29.33
N ASP A 35 -31.88 -14.51 -29.03
CA ASP A 35 -31.75 -13.09 -29.40
C ASP A 35 -30.49 -12.46 -28.78
N SER A 36 -30.17 -12.80 -27.53
CA SER A 36 -28.95 -12.32 -26.86
C SER A 36 -27.68 -12.89 -27.49
N ILE A 37 -27.66 -14.19 -27.79
CA ILE A 37 -26.50 -14.84 -28.42
C ILE A 37 -26.26 -14.26 -29.81
N GLU A 38 -27.32 -14.06 -30.61
CA GLU A 38 -27.24 -13.43 -31.93
C GLU A 38 -26.65 -12.02 -31.85
N ALA A 39 -27.15 -11.19 -30.92
CA ALA A 39 -26.66 -9.82 -30.76
C ALA A 39 -25.18 -9.75 -30.33
N THR A 40 -24.78 -10.60 -29.37
CA THR A 40 -23.40 -10.64 -28.89
C THR A 40 -22.45 -11.18 -29.96
N ALA A 41 -22.82 -12.28 -30.63
CA ALA A 41 -21.99 -12.85 -31.69
C ALA A 41 -21.84 -11.90 -32.87
N ALA A 42 -22.92 -11.21 -33.28
CA ALA A 42 -22.90 -10.19 -34.32
C ALA A 42 -21.94 -9.01 -33.99
N ALA A 43 -21.95 -8.56 -32.74
CA ALA A 43 -21.07 -7.48 -32.29
C ALA A 43 -19.60 -7.90 -32.30
N GLU A 44 -19.31 -9.13 -31.90
CA GLU A 44 -17.96 -9.67 -31.82
C GLU A 44 -17.32 -9.84 -33.21
N VAL A 45 -18.03 -10.47 -34.16
CA VAL A 45 -17.51 -10.65 -35.52
C VAL A 45 -17.28 -9.31 -36.24
N LEU A 46 -18.09 -8.28 -35.93
CA LEU A 46 -17.87 -6.92 -36.42
C LEU A 46 -16.62 -6.28 -35.82
N ALA A 47 -16.41 -6.44 -34.52
CA ALA A 47 -15.25 -5.84 -33.85
C ALA A 47 -13.94 -6.40 -34.44
N VAL A 48 -13.89 -7.71 -34.65
CA VAL A 48 -12.76 -8.38 -35.31
C VAL A 48 -12.58 -7.86 -36.74
N GLN A 49 -13.66 -7.77 -37.52
CA GLN A 49 -13.60 -7.28 -38.90
C GLN A 49 -13.12 -5.82 -38.99
N ASP A 50 -13.62 -4.94 -38.12
CA ASP A 50 -13.23 -3.53 -38.05
C ASP A 50 -11.75 -3.37 -37.64
N GLU A 51 -11.24 -4.23 -36.75
CA GLU A 51 -9.84 -4.22 -36.36
C GLU A 51 -8.91 -4.66 -37.49
N ILE A 52 -9.29 -5.72 -38.21
CA ILE A 52 -8.58 -6.17 -39.40
C ILE A 52 -8.52 -5.07 -40.46
N GLU A 53 -9.66 -4.43 -40.76
CA GLU A 53 -9.76 -3.36 -41.74
C GLU A 53 -8.86 -2.18 -41.36
N ARG A 54 -8.81 -1.83 -40.07
CA ARG A 54 -7.95 -0.76 -39.53
C ARG A 54 -6.46 -1.06 -39.72
N VAL A 55 -6.01 -2.29 -39.47
CA VAL A 55 -4.60 -2.67 -39.66
C VAL A 55 -4.20 -2.61 -41.14
N ILE A 56 -5.02 -3.19 -42.03
CA ILE A 56 -4.73 -3.20 -43.47
C ILE A 56 -4.76 -1.77 -44.03
N SER A 57 -5.77 -0.98 -43.68
CA SER A 57 -5.89 0.41 -44.13
C SER A 57 -4.73 1.28 -43.67
N SER A 58 -4.27 1.12 -42.42
CA SER A 58 -3.11 1.84 -41.89
C SER A 58 -1.83 1.49 -42.66
N ARG A 59 -1.58 0.21 -42.92
CA ARG A 59 -0.40 -0.24 -43.67
C ARG A 59 -0.44 0.21 -45.13
N ALA A 60 -1.59 0.12 -45.78
CA ALA A 60 -1.77 0.61 -47.15
C ALA A 60 -1.57 2.13 -47.26
N ALA A 61 -2.04 2.91 -46.28
CA ALA A 61 -1.82 4.35 -46.24
C ALA A 61 -0.32 4.72 -46.12
N ASN A 62 0.42 4.03 -45.26
CA ASN A 62 1.86 4.24 -45.09
C ASN A 62 2.63 3.95 -46.39
N TRP A 63 2.29 2.87 -47.09
CA TRP A 63 2.92 2.54 -48.36
C TRP A 63 2.55 3.48 -49.50
N ARG A 64 1.30 3.92 -49.58
CA ARG A 64 0.92 4.99 -50.50
C ARG A 64 1.74 6.26 -50.25
N ALA A 65 1.96 6.63 -48.99
CA ALA A 65 2.79 7.78 -48.65
C ALA A 65 4.26 7.57 -49.06
N TYR A 66 4.82 6.38 -48.83
CA TYR A 66 6.19 6.05 -49.25
C TYR A 66 6.36 6.04 -50.77
N ALA A 67 5.39 5.46 -51.49
CA ALA A 67 5.35 5.42 -52.95
C ALA A 67 5.23 6.82 -53.57
N GLN A 68 4.70 7.79 -52.82
CA GLN A 68 4.61 9.20 -53.20
C GLN A 68 5.84 10.03 -52.78
N SER A 69 6.88 9.41 -52.24
CA SER A 69 8.11 10.11 -51.85
C SER A 69 8.86 10.67 -53.06
N ALA A 70 9.56 11.80 -52.87
CA ALA A 70 10.34 12.44 -53.93
C ALA A 70 11.41 11.51 -54.54
N LEU A 71 11.95 10.58 -53.75
CA LEU A 71 12.92 9.59 -54.22
C LEU A 71 12.29 8.58 -55.19
N VAL A 72 11.11 8.04 -54.84
CA VAL A 72 10.36 7.11 -55.71
C VAL A 72 9.95 7.81 -57.00
N GLN A 73 9.30 8.96 -56.87
CA GLN A 73 8.84 9.80 -57.98
C GLN A 73 9.95 10.10 -58.98
N LYS A 74 11.10 10.58 -58.50
CA LYS A 74 12.25 10.87 -59.35
C LYS A 74 12.82 9.62 -60.02
N THR A 75 13.00 8.55 -59.27
CA THR A 75 13.61 7.32 -59.78
C THR A 75 12.77 6.68 -60.89
N LEU A 76 11.44 6.68 -60.73
CA LEU A 76 10.53 6.17 -61.77
C LEU A 76 10.43 7.12 -62.96
N ALA A 77 10.42 8.43 -62.75
CA ALA A 77 10.44 9.41 -63.84
C ALA A 77 11.71 9.28 -64.70
N ASP A 78 12.89 9.19 -64.06
CA ASP A 78 14.18 9.01 -64.74
C ASP A 78 14.18 7.67 -65.53
N SER A 79 13.62 6.60 -64.97
CA SER A 79 13.49 5.31 -65.67
C SER A 79 12.53 5.40 -66.87
N ASN A 80 11.37 6.03 -66.71
CA ASN A 80 10.41 6.19 -67.80
C ASN A 80 11.00 7.02 -68.95
N GLU A 81 11.78 8.06 -68.66
CA GLU A 81 12.49 8.85 -69.68
C GLU A 81 13.55 8.02 -70.41
N GLU A 82 14.32 7.21 -69.67
CA GLU A 82 15.30 6.29 -70.25
C GLU A 82 14.64 5.32 -71.25
N PHE A 83 13.57 4.64 -70.84
CA PHE A 83 12.85 3.69 -71.69
C PHE A 83 12.13 4.37 -72.87
N ALA A 84 11.55 5.55 -72.67
CA ALA A 84 10.92 6.32 -73.74
C ALA A 84 11.91 6.79 -74.82
N SER A 85 13.20 6.94 -74.46
CA SER A 85 14.26 7.31 -75.41
C SER A 85 14.77 6.12 -76.26
N MET A 86 14.37 4.89 -75.93
CA MET A 86 14.80 3.69 -76.64
C MET A 86 13.96 3.45 -77.91
N PRO A 87 14.56 2.95 -79.02
CA PRO A 87 13.83 2.71 -80.27
C PRO A 87 12.69 1.69 -80.16
N ASP A 88 12.87 0.67 -79.33
CA ASP A 88 11.86 -0.36 -79.03
C ASP A 88 11.99 -0.80 -77.56
N ALA A 89 11.25 -0.13 -76.67
CA ALA A 89 11.28 -0.42 -75.24
C ALA A 89 10.79 -1.85 -74.93
N ALA A 90 9.84 -2.38 -75.71
CA ALA A 90 9.28 -3.71 -75.48
C ALA A 90 10.28 -4.82 -75.82
N GLU A 91 11.05 -4.67 -76.90
CA GLU A 91 12.13 -5.61 -77.25
C GLU A 91 13.22 -5.64 -76.18
N VAL A 92 13.58 -4.47 -75.63
CA VAL A 92 14.58 -4.36 -74.54
C VAL A 92 14.08 -5.01 -73.25
N ILE A 93 12.81 -4.85 -72.89
CA ILE A 93 12.22 -5.51 -71.71
C ILE A 93 12.25 -7.04 -71.90
N ALA A 94 11.84 -7.54 -73.07
CA ALA A 94 11.84 -8.98 -73.37
C ALA A 94 13.26 -9.60 -73.42
N GLU A 95 14.28 -8.83 -73.82
CA GLU A 95 15.68 -9.27 -73.75
C GLU A 95 16.16 -9.34 -72.30
N ARG A 96 15.86 -8.31 -71.48
CA ARG A 96 16.19 -8.30 -70.05
C ARG A 96 15.45 -9.39 -69.28
N GLU A 97 14.21 -9.71 -69.65
CA GLU A 97 13.42 -10.83 -69.10
C GLU A 97 14.14 -12.17 -69.29
N LYS A 98 14.59 -12.47 -70.51
CA LYS A 98 15.33 -13.71 -70.80
C LYS A 98 16.60 -13.84 -69.98
N ILE A 99 17.30 -12.73 -69.78
CA ILE A 99 18.49 -12.67 -68.92
C ILE A 99 18.07 -12.87 -67.45
N TRP A 100 16.97 -12.24 -67.02
CA TRP A 100 16.46 -12.30 -65.65
C TRP A 100 16.04 -13.71 -65.22
N VAL A 101 15.34 -14.46 -66.07
CA VAL A 101 14.90 -15.83 -65.78
C VAL A 101 16.08 -16.80 -65.75
N ALA A 102 17.16 -16.52 -66.50
CA ALA A 102 18.39 -17.31 -66.51
C ALA A 102 19.26 -17.04 -65.25
N LYS A 103 18.77 -17.51 -64.09
CA LYS A 103 19.29 -17.19 -62.73
C LYS A 103 20.81 -17.33 -62.53
N ASP A 104 21.47 -18.21 -63.30
CA ASP A 104 22.88 -18.58 -63.15
C ASP A 104 23.86 -17.86 -64.11
N SER A 105 23.40 -16.88 -64.90
CA SER A 105 24.27 -16.14 -65.81
C SER A 105 24.95 -14.93 -65.13
N ALA A 106 26.22 -14.66 -65.50
CA ALA A 106 26.95 -13.48 -65.02
C ALA A 106 26.27 -12.15 -65.42
N GLU A 107 25.55 -12.17 -66.55
CA GLU A 107 24.74 -11.06 -67.05
C GLU A 107 23.52 -10.81 -66.15
N ALA A 108 22.83 -11.87 -65.72
CA ALA A 108 21.73 -11.78 -64.77
C ALA A 108 22.18 -11.25 -63.40
N GLU A 109 23.30 -11.74 -62.86
CA GLU A 109 23.86 -11.21 -61.61
C GLU A 109 24.21 -9.72 -61.72
N THR A 110 24.74 -9.30 -62.86
CA THR A 110 25.09 -7.90 -63.11
C THR A 110 23.83 -7.03 -63.16
N LEU A 111 22.78 -7.49 -63.83
CA LEU A 111 21.48 -6.81 -63.94
C LEU A 111 20.82 -6.66 -62.55
N VAL A 112 20.71 -7.75 -61.78
CA VAL A 112 20.17 -7.74 -60.40
C VAL A 112 20.98 -6.80 -59.50
N ARG A 113 22.31 -6.91 -59.54
CA ARG A 113 23.20 -6.09 -58.70
C ARG A 113 23.11 -4.59 -59.06
N GLY A 114 22.88 -4.26 -60.32
CA GLY A 114 22.62 -2.89 -60.79
C GLY A 114 21.38 -2.29 -60.13
N MET A 115 20.25 -2.99 -60.21
CA MET A 115 18.98 -2.53 -59.62
C MET A 115 19.02 -2.48 -58.09
N MET A 116 19.67 -3.46 -57.44
CA MET A 116 19.80 -3.50 -55.97
C MET A 116 20.68 -2.36 -55.42
N ARG A 117 21.54 -1.75 -56.24
CA ARG A 117 22.44 -0.65 -55.83
C ARG A 117 21.83 0.74 -56.01
N ASN A 118 20.73 0.86 -56.74
CA ASN A 118 20.02 2.13 -56.91
C ASN A 118 19.66 2.71 -55.52
N PRO A 119 19.80 4.04 -55.31
CA PRO A 119 19.29 4.74 -54.12
C PRO A 119 17.94 4.26 -53.60
N LEU A 120 16.94 4.05 -54.48
CA LEU A 120 15.61 3.60 -54.08
C LEU A 120 15.63 2.19 -53.47
N SER A 121 16.33 1.23 -54.09
CA SER A 121 16.46 -0.14 -53.55
C SER A 121 17.25 -0.21 -52.23
N ARG A 122 18.12 0.78 -51.95
CA ARG A 122 18.81 0.89 -50.65
C ARG A 122 17.90 1.46 -49.58
N ASP A 123 17.16 2.51 -49.90
CA ASP A 123 16.19 3.14 -49.00
C ASP A 123 15.04 2.18 -48.65
N LEU A 124 14.52 1.46 -49.64
CA LEU A 124 13.50 0.43 -49.45
C LEU A 124 13.98 -0.65 -48.47
N ARG A 125 15.18 -1.21 -48.66
CA ARG A 125 15.71 -2.25 -47.77
C ARG A 125 15.97 -1.74 -46.36
N ALA A 126 16.41 -0.50 -46.18
CA ALA A 126 16.56 0.10 -44.86
C ALA A 126 15.21 0.28 -44.15
N THR A 127 14.19 0.71 -44.89
CA THR A 127 12.81 0.84 -44.41
C THR A 127 12.25 -0.52 -43.97
N LEU A 128 12.41 -1.55 -44.80
CA LEU A 128 11.95 -2.91 -44.49
C LEU A 128 12.69 -3.53 -43.30
N ALA A 129 14.00 -3.30 -43.17
CA ALA A 129 14.77 -3.76 -42.02
C ALA A 129 14.27 -3.12 -40.72
N THR A 130 14.00 -1.81 -40.74
CA THR A 130 13.46 -1.07 -39.59
C THR A 130 12.08 -1.60 -39.18
N LEU A 131 11.18 -1.82 -40.15
CA LEU A 131 9.85 -2.37 -39.89
C LEU A 131 9.90 -3.80 -39.33
N SER A 132 10.84 -4.61 -39.81
CA SER A 132 11.04 -5.98 -39.33
C SER A 132 11.64 -6.01 -37.92
N GLU A 133 12.51 -5.06 -37.58
CA GLU A 133 13.08 -4.92 -36.24
C GLU A 133 12.01 -4.51 -35.21
N ILE A 134 11.12 -3.58 -35.58
CA ILE A 134 10.03 -3.12 -34.70
C ILE A 134 9.02 -4.23 -34.39
N SER A 135 8.68 -5.03 -35.41
CA SER A 135 7.66 -6.08 -35.29
C SER A 135 8.21 -7.42 -34.78
N GLY A 136 9.53 -7.61 -34.80
CA GLY A 136 10.19 -8.86 -34.41
C GLY A 136 10.03 -10.00 -35.42
N TYR A 137 9.49 -9.74 -36.61
CA TYR A 137 9.35 -10.70 -37.71
C TYR A 137 9.33 -9.95 -39.06
N PRO A 138 9.56 -10.60 -40.21
CA PRO A 138 9.47 -9.92 -41.51
C PRO A 138 8.01 -9.51 -41.79
N VAL A 139 7.71 -8.22 -41.65
CA VAL A 139 6.38 -7.65 -41.91
C VAL A 139 6.01 -7.73 -43.39
N PHE A 140 7.01 -7.70 -44.25
CA PHE A 140 6.86 -7.82 -45.70
C PHE A 140 7.82 -8.88 -46.23
N GLY A 141 7.35 -9.66 -47.19
CA GLY A 141 8.17 -10.55 -47.99
C GLY A 141 8.86 -9.74 -49.08
N GLU A 142 8.33 -9.82 -50.29
CA GLU A 142 8.85 -9.06 -51.42
C GLU A 142 8.17 -7.69 -51.59
N VAL A 143 8.99 -6.64 -51.71
CA VAL A 143 8.57 -5.31 -52.13
C VAL A 143 9.39 -4.84 -53.34
N PHE A 144 8.74 -4.37 -54.38
CA PHE A 144 9.40 -3.85 -55.58
C PHE A 144 8.56 -2.78 -56.30
N PHE A 145 9.21 -2.10 -57.23
CA PHE A 145 8.66 -1.01 -58.02
C PHE A 145 8.88 -1.29 -59.50
N THR A 146 7.81 -1.15 -60.29
CA THR A 146 7.87 -1.15 -61.74
C THR A 146 7.82 0.28 -62.27
N ASN A 147 8.30 0.50 -63.48
CA ASN A 147 8.00 1.71 -64.25
C ASN A 147 6.64 1.58 -64.97
N ALA A 148 6.27 2.59 -65.78
CA ALA A 148 5.00 2.62 -66.50
C ALA A 148 4.92 1.57 -67.63
N PHE A 149 6.06 1.00 -68.02
CA PHE A 149 6.16 -0.08 -69.02
C PHE A 149 6.13 -1.49 -68.40
N GLY A 150 5.91 -1.60 -67.08
CA GLY A 150 5.89 -2.89 -66.38
C GLY A 150 7.27 -3.48 -66.05
N ALA A 151 8.36 -2.76 -66.33
CA ALA A 151 9.70 -3.25 -66.04
C ALA A 151 10.12 -2.94 -64.59
N ASN A 152 10.74 -3.90 -63.91
CA ASN A 152 11.28 -3.70 -62.57
C ASN A 152 12.40 -2.63 -62.56
N VAL A 153 12.33 -1.71 -61.60
CA VAL A 153 13.26 -0.59 -61.42
C VAL A 153 14.01 -0.68 -60.11
N ALA A 154 13.29 -0.98 -59.04
CA ALA A 154 13.83 -1.09 -57.69
C ALA A 154 13.17 -2.25 -56.96
N LEU A 155 13.95 -2.96 -56.17
CA LEU A 155 13.52 -4.21 -55.54
C LEU A 155 14.21 -4.41 -54.19
N SER A 156 13.48 -5.03 -53.27
CA SER A 156 14.00 -5.47 -51.97
C SER A 156 14.71 -6.82 -52.07
N ASN A 157 14.20 -7.72 -52.91
CA ASN A 157 14.77 -9.01 -53.25
C ASN A 157 14.52 -9.33 -54.74
N ARG A 158 15.17 -10.36 -55.28
CA ARG A 158 15.00 -10.74 -56.70
C ARG A 158 13.62 -11.38 -56.94
N THR A 159 12.82 -10.74 -57.78
CA THR A 159 11.52 -11.23 -58.28
C THR A 159 11.68 -12.43 -59.21
N SER A 160 10.58 -13.18 -59.42
CA SER A 160 10.51 -14.25 -60.42
C SER A 160 10.78 -13.72 -61.84
N ASP A 161 10.10 -12.64 -62.19
CA ASP A 161 10.05 -12.07 -63.54
C ASP A 161 10.50 -10.61 -63.51
N TYR A 162 11.06 -10.11 -64.61
CA TYR A 162 11.51 -8.72 -64.76
C TYR A 162 10.40 -7.80 -65.31
N GLN A 163 9.57 -8.34 -66.19
CA GLN A 163 8.37 -7.77 -66.76
C GLN A 163 7.15 -8.17 -65.92
N GLN A 164 6.22 -7.22 -65.71
CA GLN A 164 5.09 -7.38 -64.78
C GLN A 164 3.77 -6.80 -65.32
N ASP A 165 3.74 -6.21 -66.52
CA ASP A 165 2.53 -5.57 -67.09
C ASP A 165 1.48 -6.56 -67.61
N ASP A 166 1.84 -7.82 -67.77
CA ASP A 166 0.94 -8.92 -68.10
C ASP A 166 0.21 -9.50 -66.87
N GLU A 167 0.67 -9.18 -65.67
CA GLU A 167 0.09 -9.64 -64.42
C GLU A 167 -1.24 -8.94 -64.09
N ALA A 168 -2.20 -9.73 -63.59
CA ALA A 168 -3.54 -9.23 -63.26
C ALA A 168 -3.51 -8.16 -62.16
N TRP A 169 -2.68 -8.35 -61.13
CA TRP A 169 -2.51 -7.40 -60.03
C TRP A 169 -2.00 -6.04 -60.54
N TRP A 170 -1.11 -6.05 -61.54
CA TRP A 170 -0.52 -4.85 -62.10
C TRP A 170 -1.54 -4.08 -62.93
N GLN A 171 -2.28 -4.79 -63.80
CA GLN A 171 -3.33 -4.20 -64.62
C GLN A 171 -4.47 -3.63 -63.78
N ASN A 172 -4.86 -4.32 -62.71
CA ASN A 172 -5.88 -3.85 -61.77
C ASN A 172 -5.40 -2.61 -61.01
N ALA A 173 -4.17 -2.63 -60.48
CA ALA A 173 -3.59 -1.46 -59.82
C ALA A 173 -3.50 -0.25 -60.78
N ALA A 174 -3.06 -0.48 -62.02
CA ALA A 174 -2.95 0.54 -63.05
C ALA A 174 -4.32 1.17 -63.40
N ARG A 175 -5.38 0.35 -63.44
CA ARG A 175 -6.74 0.79 -63.76
C ARG A 175 -7.44 1.48 -62.59
N ASP A 176 -7.39 0.87 -61.41
CA ASP A 176 -8.24 1.22 -60.26
C ASP A 176 -7.49 2.05 -59.19
N GLY A 177 -6.18 2.26 -59.37
CA GLY A 177 -5.32 3.08 -58.52
C GLY A 177 -4.71 2.33 -57.33
N ILE A 178 -5.31 1.22 -56.92
CA ILE A 178 -4.72 0.23 -56.02
C ILE A 178 -5.30 -1.14 -56.34
N HIS A 179 -4.52 -2.19 -56.15
CA HIS A 179 -5.01 -3.56 -56.10
C HIS A 179 -4.60 -4.17 -54.76
N ILE A 180 -5.49 -4.94 -54.14
CA ILE A 180 -5.18 -5.76 -52.97
C ILE A 180 -5.58 -7.20 -53.28
N GLY A 181 -4.61 -8.11 -53.27
CA GLY A 181 -4.84 -9.52 -53.56
C GLY A 181 -5.26 -10.30 -52.31
N ASP A 182 -5.97 -11.41 -52.51
CA ASP A 182 -6.40 -12.32 -51.45
C ASP A 182 -5.19 -13.03 -50.77
N VAL A 183 -5.45 -13.80 -49.72
CA VAL A 183 -4.41 -14.51 -48.98
C VAL A 183 -3.75 -15.56 -49.84
N GLU A 184 -2.45 -15.42 -50.02
CA GLU A 184 -1.61 -16.40 -50.68
C GLU A 184 -0.50 -16.85 -49.73
N PHE A 185 -0.12 -18.12 -49.85
CA PHE A 185 1.09 -18.63 -49.22
C PHE A 185 2.27 -18.34 -50.13
N ASP A 186 3.17 -17.47 -49.69
CA ASP A 186 4.41 -17.18 -50.39
C ASP A 186 5.41 -18.32 -50.11
N ASP A 187 5.58 -19.23 -51.07
CA ASP A 187 6.53 -20.34 -51.00
C ASP A 187 7.97 -19.88 -50.78
N SER A 188 8.34 -18.69 -51.26
CA SER A 188 9.70 -18.17 -51.16
C SER A 188 10.01 -17.61 -49.77
N ALA A 189 9.02 -16.99 -49.14
CA ALA A 189 9.14 -16.40 -47.81
C ALA A 189 8.61 -17.32 -46.68
N GLN A 190 7.92 -18.41 -47.03
CA GLN A 190 7.25 -19.33 -46.10
C GLN A 190 6.29 -18.59 -45.15
N ILE A 191 5.52 -17.65 -45.69
CA ILE A 191 4.56 -16.82 -44.95
C ILE A 191 3.22 -16.79 -45.67
N TYR A 192 2.15 -16.64 -44.90
CA TYR A 192 0.87 -16.20 -45.44
C TYR A 192 0.91 -14.68 -45.61
N SER A 193 0.46 -14.22 -46.77
CA SER A 193 0.57 -12.83 -47.14
C SER A 193 -0.59 -12.35 -47.97
N ILE A 194 -0.79 -11.03 -47.98
CA ILE A 194 -1.62 -10.32 -48.96
C ILE A 194 -0.73 -9.36 -49.72
N GLU A 195 -1.01 -9.14 -50.99
CA GLU A 195 -0.32 -8.14 -51.79
C GLU A 195 -1.05 -6.80 -51.74
N ILE A 196 -0.31 -5.72 -51.53
CA ILE A 196 -0.83 -4.34 -51.59
C ILE A 196 -0.09 -3.63 -52.72
N CYS A 197 -0.82 -3.28 -53.77
CA CYS A 197 -0.27 -2.80 -55.02
C CYS A 197 -0.78 -1.40 -55.39
N PRO A 198 -0.24 -0.31 -54.80
CA PRO A 198 -0.67 1.04 -55.16
C PRO A 198 -0.05 1.51 -56.49
N ARG A 199 -0.86 2.19 -57.31
CA ARG A 199 -0.40 2.94 -58.48
C ARG A 199 0.36 4.19 -58.04
N ILE A 200 1.41 4.51 -58.78
CA ILE A 200 2.24 5.68 -58.56
C ILE A 200 2.01 6.66 -59.70
N ASP A 201 1.47 7.82 -59.37
CA ASP A 201 1.22 8.91 -60.31
C ASP A 201 2.17 10.08 -60.07
N GLY A 202 2.61 10.72 -61.15
CA GLY A 202 3.38 11.95 -61.13
C GLY A 202 2.53 13.17 -60.75
N PRO A 203 3.16 14.33 -60.53
CA PRO A 203 2.48 15.57 -60.13
C PRO A 203 1.38 16.05 -61.10
N ASP A 204 1.44 15.61 -62.36
CA ASP A 204 0.51 15.90 -63.45
C ASP A 204 -0.55 14.81 -63.66
N GLY A 205 -0.56 13.77 -62.81
CA GLY A 205 -1.46 12.62 -62.91
C GLY A 205 -1.03 11.57 -63.93
N THR A 206 0.17 11.68 -64.51
CA THR A 206 0.72 10.65 -65.40
C THR A 206 1.17 9.44 -64.57
N MET A 207 0.87 8.22 -65.05
CA MET A 207 1.31 7.01 -64.37
C MET A 207 2.82 6.87 -64.49
N LEU A 208 3.53 6.80 -63.36
CA LEU A 208 4.96 6.54 -63.33
C LEU A 208 5.28 5.06 -63.14
N GLY A 209 4.38 4.29 -62.54
CA GLY A 209 4.55 2.86 -62.32
C GLY A 209 3.62 2.29 -61.26
N VAL A 210 3.90 1.06 -60.81
CA VAL A 210 3.18 0.38 -59.73
C VAL A 210 4.18 -0.11 -58.70
N MET A 211 3.83 -0.01 -57.43
CA MET A 211 4.54 -0.69 -56.36
C MET A 211 3.80 -1.97 -56.02
N LYS A 212 4.52 -3.07 -55.76
CA LYS A 212 3.95 -4.28 -55.16
C LYS A 212 4.61 -4.50 -53.80
N ALA A 213 3.81 -4.66 -52.75
CA ALA A 213 4.27 -5.04 -51.42
C ALA A 213 3.52 -6.27 -50.92
N VAL A 214 4.25 -7.37 -50.74
CA VAL A 214 3.76 -8.62 -50.15
C VAL A 214 3.83 -8.51 -48.64
N MET A 215 2.67 -8.37 -47.99
CA MET A 215 2.51 -8.12 -46.56
C MET A 215 2.22 -9.41 -45.81
N ASN A 216 3.04 -9.72 -44.80
CA ASN A 216 2.78 -10.80 -43.86
C ASN A 216 1.53 -10.49 -43.01
N ILE A 217 0.59 -11.45 -42.96
CA ILE A 217 -0.67 -11.33 -42.23
C ILE A 217 -0.64 -11.91 -40.81
N ARG A 218 0.55 -12.17 -40.25
CA ARG A 218 0.69 -12.67 -38.87
C ARG A 218 -0.02 -11.81 -37.83
N ASP A 219 -0.01 -10.48 -37.98
CA ASP A 219 -0.75 -9.58 -37.07
C ASP A 219 -2.27 -9.81 -37.15
N ILE A 220 -2.80 -10.16 -38.33
CA ILE A 220 -4.21 -10.51 -38.48
C ILE A 220 -4.54 -11.78 -37.70
N PHE A 221 -3.65 -12.78 -37.71
CA PHE A 221 -3.85 -13.99 -36.91
C PHE A 221 -3.87 -13.67 -35.41
N SER A 222 -3.00 -12.75 -34.96
CA SER A 222 -2.99 -12.34 -33.56
C SER A 222 -4.28 -11.64 -33.12
N ILE A 223 -4.95 -10.91 -34.01
CA ILE A 223 -6.26 -10.31 -33.73
C ILE A 223 -7.30 -11.42 -33.50
N VAL A 224 -7.36 -12.40 -34.40
CA VAL A 224 -8.29 -13.54 -34.29
C VAL A 224 -8.01 -14.36 -33.03
N ASP A 225 -6.75 -14.63 -32.71
CA ASP A 225 -6.36 -15.39 -31.51
C ASP A 225 -6.67 -14.61 -30.22
N SER A 226 -6.43 -13.30 -30.20
CA SER A 226 -6.74 -12.45 -29.04
C SER A 226 -8.24 -12.45 -28.73
N HIS A 227 -9.08 -12.25 -29.74
CA HIS A 227 -10.53 -12.30 -29.58
C HIS A 227 -11.02 -13.70 -29.19
N ALA A 228 -10.47 -14.75 -29.80
CA ALA A 228 -10.82 -16.12 -29.47
C ALA A 228 -10.45 -16.52 -28.04
N SER A 229 -9.37 -15.97 -27.46
CA SER A 229 -8.93 -16.29 -26.09
C SER A 229 -9.96 -15.94 -25.00
N HIS A 230 -10.91 -15.05 -25.31
CA HIS A 230 -11.96 -14.61 -24.40
C HIS A 230 -13.29 -15.35 -24.59
N LEU A 231 -13.37 -16.26 -25.57
CA LEU A 231 -14.58 -17.03 -25.87
C LEU A 231 -14.59 -18.36 -25.10
N GLU A 232 -15.78 -18.87 -24.82
CA GLU A 232 -15.97 -20.19 -24.19
C GLU A 232 -15.48 -21.33 -25.11
N ASP A 233 -15.09 -22.48 -24.54
CA ASP A 233 -14.53 -23.63 -25.29
C ASP A 233 -15.46 -24.20 -26.38
N ASN A 234 -16.77 -23.97 -26.23
CA ASN A 234 -17.80 -24.37 -27.20
C ASN A 234 -18.02 -23.32 -28.31
N VAL A 235 -17.28 -22.22 -28.32
CA VAL A 235 -17.36 -21.18 -29.34
C VAL A 235 -16.10 -21.21 -30.19
N VAL A 236 -16.27 -21.19 -31.51
CA VAL A 236 -15.18 -21.12 -32.47
C VAL A 236 -15.22 -19.77 -33.15
N LEU A 237 -14.09 -19.06 -33.15
CA LEU A 237 -13.86 -17.91 -33.99
C LEU A 237 -12.90 -18.29 -35.11
N ALA A 238 -13.29 -18.09 -36.36
CA ALA A 238 -12.52 -18.41 -37.54
C ALA A 238 -12.52 -17.24 -38.52
N LEU A 239 -11.41 -17.10 -39.24
CA LEU A 239 -11.24 -16.20 -40.38
C LEU A 239 -11.14 -17.05 -41.64
N LEU A 240 -11.98 -16.75 -42.63
CA LEU A 240 -12.02 -17.44 -43.92
C LEU A 240 -11.66 -16.49 -45.07
N THR A 241 -11.15 -17.05 -46.16
CA THR A 241 -10.96 -16.37 -47.45
C THR A 241 -12.30 -16.12 -48.15
N SER A 242 -12.26 -15.34 -49.24
CA SER A 242 -13.41 -15.12 -50.12
C SER A 242 -14.00 -16.40 -50.73
N GLY A 243 -13.15 -17.42 -50.93
CA GLY A 243 -13.53 -18.75 -51.40
C GLY A 243 -14.07 -19.68 -50.30
N GLY A 244 -14.00 -19.26 -49.03
CA GLY A 244 -14.44 -20.07 -47.89
C GLY A 244 -13.37 -21.01 -47.31
N ASP A 245 -12.10 -20.83 -47.66
CA ASP A 245 -10.99 -21.59 -47.08
C ASP A 245 -10.58 -20.99 -45.73
N ILE A 246 -10.14 -21.82 -44.79
CA ILE A 246 -9.81 -21.42 -43.43
C ILE A 246 -8.46 -20.73 -43.40
N THR A 247 -8.43 -19.43 -43.11
CA THR A 247 -7.19 -18.69 -42.92
C THR A 247 -6.65 -18.86 -41.50
N ARG A 248 -7.50 -18.80 -40.48
CA ARG A 248 -7.11 -18.99 -39.07
C ARG A 248 -8.32 -19.44 -38.25
N ILE A 249 -8.13 -20.42 -37.37
CA ILE A 249 -9.06 -20.69 -36.27
C ILE A 249 -8.39 -20.23 -34.98
N GLY A 250 -9.06 -19.37 -34.23
CA GLY A 250 -8.55 -18.89 -32.95
C GLY A 250 -8.35 -20.04 -31.95
N ASN A 251 -7.27 -19.96 -31.16
CA ASN A 251 -6.86 -20.98 -30.19
C ASN A 251 -6.57 -22.37 -30.80
N SER A 252 -6.32 -22.47 -32.11
CA SER A 252 -5.93 -23.72 -32.76
C SER A 252 -4.81 -23.48 -33.78
N ASP A 253 -3.81 -24.35 -33.77
CA ASP A 253 -2.82 -24.42 -34.84
C ASP A 253 -3.42 -25.18 -36.03
N THR A 254 -4.36 -24.56 -36.75
CA THR A 254 -4.82 -25.07 -38.04
C THR A 254 -3.86 -24.71 -39.15
N GLU A 255 -3.62 -25.63 -40.09
CA GLU A 255 -2.99 -25.32 -41.38
C GLU A 255 -3.89 -24.33 -42.14
N PRO A 256 -3.43 -23.11 -42.45
CA PRO A 256 -4.21 -22.16 -43.22
C PRO A 256 -4.43 -22.66 -44.66
N LEU A 257 -5.57 -22.29 -45.25
CA LEU A 257 -6.14 -22.73 -46.54
C LEU A 257 -6.73 -24.16 -46.56
N ALA A 258 -7.10 -24.70 -45.40
CA ALA A 258 -7.93 -25.91 -45.33
C ALA A 258 -9.39 -25.62 -45.71
N ASP A 259 -10.12 -26.61 -46.23
CA ASP A 259 -11.54 -26.46 -46.60
C ASP A 259 -12.40 -25.99 -45.41
N GLY A 260 -12.93 -24.78 -45.52
CA GLY A 260 -13.79 -24.13 -44.52
C GLY A 260 -15.27 -24.13 -44.89
N SER A 261 -15.67 -24.79 -45.97
CA SER A 261 -17.05 -24.81 -46.49
C SER A 261 -18.10 -25.21 -45.44
N LYS A 262 -17.72 -26.02 -44.45
CA LYS A 262 -18.56 -26.40 -43.30
C LYS A 262 -19.05 -25.20 -42.48
N PHE A 263 -18.28 -24.12 -42.40
CA PHE A 263 -18.66 -22.91 -41.67
C PHE A 263 -19.70 -22.08 -42.43
N LEU A 264 -19.73 -22.19 -43.76
CA LEU A 264 -20.60 -21.44 -44.66
C LEU A 264 -21.81 -22.25 -45.15
N ALA A 265 -21.98 -23.49 -44.67
CA ALA A 265 -22.98 -24.42 -45.16
C ALA A 265 -24.42 -23.88 -45.02
N GLY A 266 -25.06 -23.59 -46.15
CA GLY A 266 -26.45 -23.14 -46.20
C GLY A 266 -26.68 -21.66 -45.88
N VAL A 267 -25.63 -20.83 -45.85
CA VAL A 267 -25.72 -19.39 -45.56
C VAL A 267 -25.46 -18.59 -46.84
N GLU A 268 -26.41 -17.72 -47.22
CA GLU A 268 -26.19 -16.71 -48.25
C GLU A 268 -25.74 -15.41 -47.59
N LEU A 269 -24.46 -15.04 -47.77
CA LEU A 269 -23.93 -13.76 -47.27
C LEU A 269 -24.44 -12.63 -48.16
N ASN A 270 -25.18 -11.69 -47.55
CA ASN A 270 -25.74 -10.56 -48.27
C ASN A 270 -24.74 -9.39 -48.29
N ALA A 271 -24.25 -9.02 -49.48
CA ALA A 271 -23.31 -7.91 -49.67
C ALA A 271 -23.81 -6.52 -49.17
N THR A 272 -25.11 -6.37 -48.86
CA THR A 272 -25.66 -5.11 -48.34
C THR A 272 -25.62 -4.98 -46.81
N SER A 273 -25.40 -6.07 -46.07
CA SER A 273 -25.27 -6.05 -44.61
C SER A 273 -23.90 -6.58 -44.21
N PRO A 274 -23.09 -5.82 -43.45
CA PRO A 274 -21.76 -6.27 -43.03
C PRO A 274 -21.83 -7.44 -42.04
N VAL A 275 -23.02 -7.77 -41.51
CA VAL A 275 -23.23 -8.91 -40.62
C VAL A 275 -24.45 -9.71 -41.03
N THR A 276 -24.33 -11.03 -40.92
CA THR A 276 -25.43 -11.99 -41.02
C THR A 276 -25.35 -12.97 -39.84
N THR A 277 -26.50 -13.30 -39.23
CA THR A 277 -26.61 -14.40 -38.27
C THR A 277 -27.46 -15.52 -38.87
N ALA A 278 -27.05 -16.76 -38.66
CA ALA A 278 -27.78 -17.92 -39.18
C ALA A 278 -27.59 -19.14 -38.28
N VAL A 279 -28.62 -20.00 -38.25
CA VAL A 279 -28.48 -21.34 -37.69
C VAL A 279 -27.87 -22.23 -38.76
N VAL A 280 -26.68 -22.75 -38.47
CA VAL A 280 -25.92 -23.62 -39.38
C VAL A 280 -25.93 -25.03 -38.82
N THR A 281 -26.20 -26.00 -39.69
CA THR A 281 -26.09 -27.40 -39.32
C THR A 281 -24.70 -27.88 -39.69
N ASP A 282 -23.96 -28.37 -38.70
CA ASP A 282 -22.67 -29.02 -38.93
C ASP A 282 -22.90 -30.28 -39.79
N PRO A 283 -22.32 -30.38 -41.00
CA PRO A 283 -22.53 -31.51 -41.90
C PRO A 283 -21.89 -32.82 -41.40
N ASP A 284 -20.88 -32.75 -40.54
CA ASP A 284 -20.17 -33.92 -40.02
C ASP A 284 -20.90 -34.52 -38.81
N THR A 285 -21.42 -33.66 -37.94
CA THR A 285 -22.08 -34.09 -36.69
C THR A 285 -23.62 -34.08 -36.77
N GLY A 286 -24.19 -33.37 -37.75
CA GLY A 286 -25.62 -33.12 -37.87
C GLY A 286 -26.18 -32.19 -36.78
N ALA A 287 -25.32 -31.54 -36.00
CA ALA A 287 -25.75 -30.68 -34.90
C ALA A 287 -26.06 -29.27 -35.39
N GLU A 288 -27.20 -28.71 -34.96
CA GLU A 288 -27.52 -27.30 -35.19
C GLU A 288 -26.71 -26.41 -34.23
N GLY A 289 -26.04 -25.40 -34.79
CA GLY A 289 -25.31 -24.37 -34.08
C GLY A 289 -25.70 -22.98 -34.56
N MET A 290 -25.60 -21.98 -33.69
CA MET A 290 -25.79 -20.58 -34.09
C MET A 290 -24.45 -20.02 -34.58
N SER A 291 -24.47 -19.33 -35.72
CA SER A 291 -23.28 -18.70 -36.31
C SER A 291 -23.54 -17.24 -36.66
N ALA A 292 -22.55 -16.39 -36.41
CA ALA A 292 -22.50 -15.01 -36.88
C ALA A 292 -21.37 -14.86 -37.90
N PHE A 293 -21.62 -14.08 -38.93
CA PHE A 293 -20.72 -13.85 -40.06
C PHE A 293 -20.55 -12.36 -40.25
N ALA A 294 -19.31 -11.88 -40.31
CA ALA A 294 -19.00 -10.52 -40.75
C ALA A 294 -18.17 -10.54 -42.04
N VAL A 295 -18.48 -9.61 -42.94
CA VAL A 295 -17.74 -9.37 -44.18
C VAL A 295 -17.27 -7.91 -44.22
N ALA A 296 -16.30 -7.63 -45.09
CA ALA A 296 -15.80 -6.27 -45.29
C ALA A 296 -16.92 -5.30 -45.66
N ARG A 297 -16.82 -4.06 -45.17
CA ARG A 297 -17.85 -3.05 -45.43
C ARG A 297 -17.83 -2.66 -46.92
N PRO A 298 -19.00 -2.45 -47.55
CA PRO A 298 -19.05 -1.92 -48.91
C PRO A 298 -18.34 -0.56 -49.01
N GLY A 299 -17.43 -0.41 -49.97
CA GLY A 299 -16.58 0.76 -50.17
C GLY A 299 -15.30 0.81 -49.33
N SER A 300 -15.02 -0.23 -48.52
CA SER A 300 -13.76 -0.33 -47.78
C SER A 300 -12.60 -0.75 -48.67
N LEU A 301 -11.37 -0.48 -48.23
CA LEU A 301 -10.15 -0.92 -48.94
C LEU A 301 -10.04 -2.46 -49.02
N THR A 302 -10.74 -3.16 -48.12
CA THR A 302 -10.71 -4.62 -47.98
C THR A 302 -11.94 -5.28 -48.58
N GLU A 303 -12.81 -4.53 -49.27
CA GLU A 303 -14.02 -5.07 -49.93
C GLU A 303 -13.66 -6.22 -50.88
N ASP A 304 -12.60 -6.03 -51.68
CA ASP A 304 -12.14 -7.01 -52.67
C ASP A 304 -11.37 -8.21 -52.07
N LEU A 305 -10.94 -8.13 -50.79
CA LEU A 305 -10.30 -9.26 -50.09
C LEU A 305 -11.31 -10.38 -49.76
N GLY A 306 -12.59 -10.02 -49.63
CA GLY A 306 -13.67 -10.97 -49.38
C GLY A 306 -13.54 -11.81 -48.10
N TRP A 307 -12.76 -11.38 -47.11
CA TRP A 307 -12.62 -12.13 -45.86
C TRP A 307 -13.93 -12.22 -45.09
N ILE A 308 -14.15 -13.39 -44.50
CA ILE A 308 -15.34 -13.69 -43.73
C ILE A 308 -14.89 -14.07 -42.32
N VAL A 309 -15.24 -13.25 -41.34
CA VAL A 309 -15.08 -13.59 -39.93
C VAL A 309 -16.31 -14.36 -39.48
N VAL A 310 -16.10 -15.55 -38.92
CA VAL A 310 -17.16 -16.45 -38.48
C VAL A 310 -16.99 -16.75 -37.01
N GLN A 311 -18.04 -16.53 -36.22
CA GLN A 311 -18.16 -17.05 -34.87
C GLN A 311 -19.26 -18.08 -34.82
N GLN A 312 -18.95 -19.31 -34.41
CA GLN A 312 -19.89 -20.43 -34.38
C GLN A 312 -19.95 -21.07 -32.99
N TYR A 313 -21.15 -21.25 -32.47
CA TYR A 313 -21.41 -22.07 -31.27
C TYR A 313 -21.49 -23.55 -31.67
N ARG A 314 -20.63 -24.38 -31.09
CA ARG A 314 -20.54 -25.82 -31.35
C ARG A 314 -21.72 -26.56 -30.73
N GLY A 315 -22.50 -27.21 -31.60
CA GLY A 315 -23.60 -28.09 -31.23
C GLY A 315 -24.74 -27.42 -30.46
N GLY A 316 -25.71 -28.20 -30.01
CA GLY A 316 -26.88 -27.71 -29.25
C GLY A 316 -26.57 -27.22 -27.83
N GLU A 317 -25.31 -27.14 -27.43
CA GLU A 317 -24.90 -26.81 -26.07
C GLU A 317 -25.19 -25.35 -25.69
N PHE A 318 -25.33 -24.44 -26.66
CA PHE A 318 -25.75 -23.06 -26.39
C PHE A 318 -27.16 -22.96 -25.78
N LEU A 319 -28.00 -24.00 -25.93
CA LEU A 319 -29.30 -24.13 -25.26
C LEU A 319 -29.29 -25.12 -24.09
N ALA A 320 -28.15 -25.71 -23.72
CA ALA A 320 -28.06 -26.67 -22.62
C ALA A 320 -28.65 -26.14 -21.29
N PRO A 321 -28.49 -24.85 -20.91
CA PRO A 321 -29.16 -24.30 -19.73
C PRO A 321 -30.69 -24.38 -19.82
N ILE A 322 -31.25 -24.11 -21.02
CA ILE A 322 -32.69 -24.16 -21.29
C ILE A 322 -33.21 -25.60 -21.34
N GLU A 323 -32.45 -26.53 -21.92
CA GLU A 323 -32.80 -27.95 -21.91
C GLU A 323 -32.80 -28.53 -20.50
N THR A 324 -31.83 -28.11 -19.68
CA THR A 324 -31.74 -28.48 -18.27
C THR A 324 -32.94 -27.91 -17.49
N LEU A 325 -33.30 -26.65 -17.74
CA LEU A 325 -34.49 -26.02 -17.15
C LEU A 325 -35.78 -26.73 -17.57
N ARG A 326 -35.93 -27.08 -18.86
CA ARG A 326 -37.06 -27.84 -19.40
C ARG A 326 -37.18 -29.20 -18.72
N ARG A 327 -36.07 -29.94 -18.60
CA ARG A 327 -36.01 -31.26 -17.95
C ARG A 327 -36.32 -31.16 -16.46
N ASN A 328 -35.85 -30.11 -15.80
CA ASN A 328 -36.13 -29.85 -14.39
C ASN A 328 -37.60 -29.50 -14.16
N ILE A 329 -38.21 -28.64 -14.99
CA ILE A 329 -39.65 -28.33 -14.90
C ILE A 329 -40.48 -29.59 -15.13
N GLN A 330 -40.13 -30.45 -16.10
CA GLN A 330 -40.82 -31.73 -16.31
C GLN A 330 -40.71 -32.65 -15.09
N ARG A 331 -39.51 -32.79 -14.50
CA ARG A 331 -39.28 -33.59 -13.28
C ARG A 331 -40.04 -33.02 -12.08
N ILE A 332 -40.06 -31.70 -11.92
CA ILE A 332 -40.77 -31.00 -10.84
C ILE A 332 -42.28 -31.16 -11.02
N SER A 333 -42.83 -30.99 -12.23
CA SER A 333 -44.26 -31.20 -12.50
C SER A 333 -44.68 -32.65 -12.27
N LEU A 334 -43.88 -33.63 -12.71
CA LEU A 334 -44.13 -35.05 -12.47
C LEU A 334 -44.06 -35.40 -10.97
N GLY A 335 -43.03 -34.88 -10.28
CA GLY A 335 -42.85 -35.02 -8.85
C GLY A 335 -43.99 -34.37 -8.04
N ALA A 336 -44.42 -33.17 -8.41
CA ALA A 336 -45.55 -32.48 -7.79
C ALA A 336 -46.87 -33.20 -8.04
N GLY A 337 -47.06 -33.83 -9.22
CA GLY A 337 -48.21 -34.67 -9.51
C GLY A 337 -48.26 -35.94 -8.64
N LEU A 338 -47.13 -36.65 -8.52
CA LEU A 338 -47.01 -37.81 -7.64
C LEU A 338 -47.15 -37.44 -6.15
N LEU A 339 -46.59 -36.30 -5.75
CA LEU A 339 -46.72 -35.73 -4.41
C LEU A 339 -48.16 -35.32 -4.12
N GLY A 340 -48.88 -34.75 -5.09
CA GLY A 340 -50.30 -34.41 -4.97
C GLY A 340 -51.17 -35.65 -4.73
N LEU A 341 -50.92 -36.74 -5.47
CA LEU A 341 -51.56 -38.05 -5.26
C LEU A 341 -51.20 -38.65 -3.88
N ALA A 342 -49.94 -38.54 -3.46
CA ALA A 342 -49.50 -38.96 -2.13
C ALA A 342 -50.13 -38.11 -1.01
N VAL A 343 -50.26 -36.80 -1.20
CA VAL A 343 -50.89 -35.84 -0.27
C VAL A 343 -52.39 -36.11 -0.15
N LEU A 344 -53.07 -36.52 -1.23
CA LEU A 344 -54.47 -36.93 -1.18
C LEU A 344 -54.67 -38.16 -0.27
N GLY A 345 -53.78 -39.17 -0.38
CA GLY A 345 -53.71 -40.30 0.54
C GLY A 345 -53.31 -39.90 1.97
N TRP A 346 -52.44 -38.89 2.09
CA TRP A 346 -51.90 -38.35 3.34
C TRP A 346 -52.77 -37.26 4.00
N ILE A 347 -53.94 -36.90 3.47
CA ILE A 347 -54.90 -36.02 4.16
C ILE A 347 -55.99 -36.87 4.82
N ALA A 348 -56.44 -37.93 4.16
CA ALA A 348 -57.51 -38.80 4.64
C ALA A 348 -57.13 -39.64 5.88
N LEU A 349 -55.88 -40.12 5.96
CA LEU A 349 -55.38 -40.96 7.06
C LEU A 349 -54.97 -40.19 8.34
N PRO A 350 -54.30 -39.02 8.27
CA PRO A 350 -53.88 -38.32 9.48
C PRO A 350 -54.90 -37.38 10.09
N LEU A 351 -56.04 -37.05 9.47
CA LEU A 351 -57.14 -36.32 10.14
C LEU A 351 -57.49 -36.93 11.50
N SER A 352 -57.48 -38.26 11.57
CA SER A 352 -57.66 -39.07 12.79
C SER A 352 -56.48 -39.00 13.80
N ARG A 353 -55.24 -38.73 13.33
CA ARG A 353 -54.04 -38.59 14.18
C ARG A 353 -53.80 -37.16 14.70
N ARG A 354 -54.48 -36.15 14.16
CA ARG A 354 -54.22 -34.72 14.43
C ARG A 354 -54.94 -34.18 15.67
N ILE A 355 -56.05 -34.81 16.08
CA ILE A 355 -56.80 -34.42 17.28
C ILE A 355 -56.03 -34.75 18.57
N GLY A 356 -55.28 -35.86 18.61
CA GLY A 356 -54.48 -36.26 19.78
C GLY A 356 -53.24 -35.41 20.06
N ARG A 357 -52.63 -34.82 19.02
CA ARG A 357 -51.39 -34.02 19.13
C ARG A 357 -51.60 -32.61 19.65
N LEU A 358 -52.83 -32.11 19.55
CA LEU A 358 -53.18 -30.77 20.03
C LEU A 358 -53.00 -30.64 21.56
N ASN A 359 -53.14 -31.75 22.29
CA ASN A 359 -53.06 -31.83 23.75
C ASN A 359 -51.62 -31.87 24.29
N GLU A 360 -50.66 -32.40 23.53
CA GLU A 360 -49.26 -32.53 23.95
C GLU A 360 -48.47 -31.22 23.78
N ALA A 361 -48.74 -30.49 22.70
CA ALA A 361 -48.01 -29.27 22.35
C ALA A 361 -48.31 -28.07 23.28
N ALA A 362 -49.48 -28.04 23.93
CA ALA A 362 -49.82 -27.01 24.91
C ALA A 362 -48.95 -27.03 26.17
N ASN A 363 -48.48 -28.22 26.60
CA ASN A 363 -47.61 -28.38 27.77
C ASN A 363 -46.12 -28.06 27.49
N ALA A 364 -45.69 -28.10 26.23
CA ALA A 364 -44.31 -27.80 25.83
C ALA A 364 -44.04 -26.29 25.77
N VAL A 365 -44.97 -25.50 25.23
CA VAL A 365 -44.88 -24.02 25.18
C VAL A 365 -44.79 -23.41 26.59
N ALA A 366 -45.45 -24.00 27.60
CA ALA A 366 -45.40 -23.55 28.99
C ALA A 366 -44.04 -23.73 29.70
N ARG A 367 -43.11 -24.49 29.10
CA ARG A 367 -41.74 -24.71 29.61
C ARG A 367 -40.67 -23.91 28.87
N GLY A 368 -41.06 -23.00 27.97
CA GLY A 368 -40.14 -22.14 27.22
C GLY A 368 -39.86 -22.60 25.78
N GLU A 369 -40.45 -23.71 25.32
CA GLU A 369 -40.29 -24.21 23.94
C GLU A 369 -41.26 -23.51 22.98
N LEU A 370 -40.97 -22.24 22.67
CA LEU A 370 -41.83 -21.33 21.90
C LEU A 370 -41.95 -21.69 20.40
N ASP A 371 -41.14 -22.62 19.88
CA ASP A 371 -41.23 -23.16 18.51
C ASP A 371 -42.14 -24.38 18.40
N THR A 372 -42.70 -24.84 19.53
CA THR A 372 -43.67 -25.93 19.51
C THR A 372 -44.90 -25.45 18.77
N ARG A 373 -45.00 -25.85 17.50
CA ARG A 373 -46.20 -25.68 16.71
C ARG A 373 -46.96 -26.97 16.76
N ILE A 374 -48.23 -26.86 17.07
CA ILE A 374 -49.12 -27.97 16.84
C ILE A 374 -49.15 -28.13 15.33
N PRO A 375 -48.89 -29.31 14.77
CA PRO A 375 -49.06 -29.53 13.35
C PRO A 375 -50.57 -29.51 13.08
N ILE A 376 -51.09 -28.31 12.85
CA ILE A 376 -52.47 -28.06 12.48
C ILE A 376 -52.62 -28.50 11.06
N ARG A 377 -53.69 -29.24 10.86
CA ARG A 377 -53.72 -30.05 9.68
C ARG A 377 -55.20 -30.35 9.48
N GLY A 378 -55.81 -29.57 8.62
CA GLY A 378 -57.26 -29.56 8.33
C GLY A 378 -57.68 -28.13 7.97
N ARG A 379 -58.93 -27.93 7.54
CA ARG A 379 -59.62 -26.61 7.47
C ARG A 379 -61.03 -26.74 8.08
N ASP A 380 -61.08 -27.58 9.10
CA ASP A 380 -62.23 -27.98 9.89
C ASP A 380 -62.17 -27.28 11.24
N GLU A 381 -63.16 -27.49 12.10
CA GLU A 381 -63.20 -26.86 13.42
C GLU A 381 -61.94 -27.17 14.27
N ILE A 382 -61.28 -28.32 14.02
CA ILE A 382 -60.02 -28.73 14.67
C ILE A 382 -58.83 -27.90 14.18
N ALA A 383 -58.79 -27.62 12.88
CA ALA A 383 -57.79 -26.73 12.35
C ALA A 383 -58.02 -25.28 12.74
N ALA A 384 -59.26 -24.83 12.87
CA ALA A 384 -59.52 -23.48 13.40
C ALA A 384 -58.96 -23.31 14.83
N LEU A 385 -59.15 -24.31 15.69
CA LEU A 385 -58.61 -24.34 17.05
C LEU A 385 -57.08 -24.45 17.08
N GLY A 386 -56.51 -25.26 16.20
CA GLY A 386 -55.07 -25.33 16.01
C GLY A 386 -54.51 -24.02 15.45
N HIS A 387 -55.18 -23.39 14.49
CA HIS A 387 -54.79 -22.12 13.86
C HIS A 387 -54.75 -21.00 14.88
N GLU A 388 -55.69 -20.95 15.82
CA GLU A 388 -55.66 -19.94 16.87
C GLU A 388 -54.54 -20.16 17.88
N PHE A 389 -54.24 -21.43 18.21
CA PHE A 389 -53.08 -21.78 19.00
C PHE A 389 -51.76 -21.40 18.29
N ASN A 390 -51.53 -21.83 17.05
CA ASN A 390 -50.33 -21.46 16.30
C ASN A 390 -50.29 -19.99 15.89
N ARG A 391 -51.41 -19.25 15.90
CA ARG A 391 -51.42 -17.80 15.68
C ARG A 391 -50.87 -17.07 16.90
N MET A 392 -51.18 -17.53 18.10
CA MET A 392 -50.60 -17.01 19.35
C MET A 392 -49.10 -17.35 19.44
N THR A 393 -48.71 -18.60 19.19
CA THR A 393 -47.30 -19.02 19.19
C THR A 393 -46.55 -18.42 17.99
N GLY A 394 -47.22 -18.29 16.85
CA GLY A 394 -46.74 -17.66 15.63
C GLY A 394 -46.45 -16.19 15.83
N LYS A 395 -47.31 -15.41 16.49
CA LYS A 395 -46.99 -14.02 16.87
C LYS A 395 -45.79 -13.91 17.82
N LEU A 396 -45.62 -14.87 18.72
CA LEU A 396 -44.46 -14.92 19.62
C LEU A 396 -43.15 -15.23 18.85
N ALA A 397 -43.18 -16.13 17.87
CA ALA A 397 -42.02 -16.43 17.03
C ALA A 397 -41.81 -15.46 15.86
N GLU A 398 -42.87 -14.81 15.37
CA GLU A 398 -42.83 -13.72 14.38
C GLU A 398 -42.23 -12.49 15.05
N SER A 399 -42.61 -12.15 16.28
CA SER A 399 -41.92 -11.10 17.04
C SER A 399 -40.46 -11.48 17.30
N ALA A 400 -40.15 -12.74 17.66
CA ALA A 400 -38.76 -13.20 17.80
C ALA A 400 -37.98 -13.23 16.46
N GLY A 401 -38.64 -13.54 15.35
CA GLY A 401 -38.08 -13.64 14.00
C GLY A 401 -37.94 -12.28 13.31
N GLU A 402 -38.86 -11.34 13.54
CA GLU A 402 -38.74 -9.94 13.16
C GLU A 402 -37.61 -9.27 13.94
N LEU A 403 -37.47 -9.58 15.23
CA LEU A 403 -36.31 -9.18 16.03
C LEU A 403 -35.01 -9.79 15.49
N THR A 404 -35.03 -11.06 15.05
CA THR A 404 -33.87 -11.74 14.46
C THR A 404 -33.52 -11.17 13.08
N LEU A 405 -34.49 -10.91 12.21
CA LEU A 405 -34.26 -10.36 10.87
C LEU A 405 -33.87 -8.87 10.92
N ALA A 406 -34.42 -8.11 11.88
CA ALA A 406 -34.00 -6.74 12.16
C ALA A 406 -32.58 -6.71 12.75
N ARG A 407 -32.24 -7.66 13.62
CA ARG A 407 -30.86 -7.88 14.10
C ARG A 407 -29.93 -8.24 12.95
N ASP A 408 -30.28 -9.19 12.10
CA ASP A 408 -29.42 -9.65 11.00
C ASP A 408 -29.16 -8.54 9.98
N ARG A 409 -30.18 -7.75 9.62
CA ARG A 409 -30.00 -6.55 8.76
C ARG A 409 -29.18 -5.46 9.45
N ALA A 410 -29.36 -5.26 10.76
CA ALA A 410 -28.53 -4.34 11.52
C ALA A 410 -27.08 -4.82 11.59
N GLU A 411 -26.83 -6.11 11.77
CA GLU A 411 -25.50 -6.72 11.77
C GLU A 411 -24.84 -6.65 10.39
N GLU A 412 -25.58 -6.90 9.31
CA GLU A 412 -25.08 -6.80 7.93
C GLU A 412 -24.71 -5.35 7.58
N ALA A 413 -25.55 -4.38 7.97
CA ALA A 413 -25.25 -2.96 7.84
C ALA A 413 -24.05 -2.53 8.71
N ASN A 414 -23.93 -3.08 9.93
CA ASN A 414 -22.83 -2.77 10.84
C ASN A 414 -21.50 -3.40 10.36
N ARG A 415 -21.55 -4.59 9.75
CA ARG A 415 -20.40 -5.21 9.07
C ARG A 415 -19.96 -4.39 7.86
N ALA A 416 -20.88 -4.00 6.98
CA ALA A 416 -20.56 -3.15 5.84
C ALA A 416 -19.99 -1.78 6.26
N LYS A 417 -20.52 -1.18 7.34
CA LYS A 417 -19.99 0.06 7.94
C LYS A 417 -18.58 -0.14 8.49
N SER A 418 -18.33 -1.26 9.17
CA SER A 418 -17.00 -1.60 9.73
C SER A 418 -15.97 -1.84 8.63
N ASP A 419 -16.34 -2.57 7.59
CA ASP A 419 -15.45 -2.91 6.46
C ASP A 419 -15.12 -1.67 5.62
N PHE A 420 -16.10 -0.78 5.40
CA PHE A 420 -15.88 0.52 4.76
C PHE A 420 -14.87 1.37 5.53
N LEU A 421 -14.99 1.44 6.86
CA LEU A 421 -14.09 2.24 7.69
C LEU A 421 -12.69 1.63 7.78
N ALA A 422 -12.57 0.31 7.87
CA ALA A 422 -11.28 -0.38 7.81
C ALA A 422 -10.52 -0.08 6.50
N ASN A 423 -11.21 -0.14 5.36
CA ASN A 423 -10.60 0.16 4.05
C ASN A 423 -10.23 1.64 3.93
N MET A 424 -11.10 2.56 4.37
CA MET A 424 -10.81 3.99 4.36
C MET A 424 -9.61 4.36 5.25
N SER A 425 -9.37 3.64 6.35
CA SER A 425 -8.17 3.83 7.16
C SER A 425 -6.89 3.67 6.35
N HIS A 426 -6.79 2.58 5.59
CA HIS A 426 -5.59 2.27 4.80
C HIS A 426 -5.40 3.26 3.64
N GLU A 427 -6.49 3.66 2.98
CA GLU A 427 -6.42 4.61 1.87
C GLU A 427 -6.10 6.04 2.31
N ILE A 428 -6.43 6.43 3.55
CA ILE A 428 -6.06 7.75 4.08
C ILE A 428 -4.68 7.70 4.77
N ARG A 429 -4.33 6.60 5.45
CA ARG A 429 -3.04 6.43 6.15
C ARG A 429 -1.86 6.49 5.18
N THR A 430 -1.99 5.88 4.00
CA THR A 430 -0.91 5.82 2.99
C THR A 430 -0.45 7.21 2.50
N PRO A 431 -1.34 8.11 2.01
CA PRO A 431 -0.93 9.46 1.62
C PRO A 431 -0.48 10.31 2.82
N MET A 432 -1.09 10.12 4.01
CA MET A 432 -0.70 10.86 5.21
C MET A 432 0.70 10.51 5.70
N ASN A 433 1.06 9.23 5.67
CA ASN A 433 2.42 8.78 6.01
C ASN A 433 3.45 9.33 5.02
N GLY A 434 3.10 9.44 3.73
CA GLY A 434 3.93 10.11 2.73
C GLY A 434 4.14 11.61 3.06
N ILE A 435 3.09 12.32 3.48
CA ILE A 435 3.19 13.74 3.88
C ILE A 435 4.07 13.90 5.12
N ILE A 436 3.90 13.06 6.14
CA ILE A 436 4.70 13.10 7.38
C ILE A 436 6.17 12.79 7.06
N GLY A 437 6.44 11.69 6.37
CA GLY A 437 7.81 11.29 6.03
C GLY A 437 8.53 12.35 5.19
N MET A 438 7.86 12.95 4.20
CA MET A 438 8.45 14.06 3.42
C MET A 438 8.66 15.32 4.27
N THR A 439 7.77 15.61 5.21
CA THR A 439 7.91 16.75 6.13
C THR A 439 9.09 16.55 7.08
N GLU A 440 9.27 15.33 7.62
CA GLU A 440 10.40 14.96 8.47
C GLU A 440 11.74 15.03 7.72
N LEU A 441 11.79 14.52 6.48
CA LEU A 441 12.97 14.61 5.62
C LEU A 441 13.36 16.07 5.36
N VAL A 442 12.39 16.97 5.13
CA VAL A 442 12.68 18.40 4.95
C VAL A 442 13.09 19.05 6.28
N LEU A 443 12.47 18.69 7.40
CA LEU A 443 12.83 19.19 8.74
C LEU A 443 14.27 18.84 9.16
N ALA A 444 14.81 17.73 8.62
CA ALA A 444 16.19 17.28 8.79
C ALA A 444 17.23 18.07 7.96
N THR A 445 16.80 18.97 7.07
CA THR A 445 17.69 19.83 6.27
C THR A 445 17.94 21.19 6.94
N ASP A 446 18.85 21.99 6.37
CA ASP A 446 19.09 23.38 6.80
C ASP A 446 17.91 24.28 6.40
N LEU A 447 17.09 24.65 7.40
CA LEU A 447 15.88 25.45 7.22
C LEU A 447 15.95 26.79 7.95
N SER A 448 15.29 27.80 7.39
CA SER A 448 15.01 29.04 8.12
C SER A 448 14.02 28.80 9.28
N LYS A 449 14.00 29.69 10.27
CA LYS A 449 13.06 29.59 11.42
C LYS A 449 11.59 29.49 10.96
N ASP A 450 11.22 30.28 9.96
CA ASP A 450 9.84 30.32 9.45
C ASP A 450 9.49 29.02 8.69
N GLN A 451 10.42 28.48 7.89
CA GLN A 451 10.24 27.21 7.18
C GLN A 451 10.09 26.04 8.14
N ARG A 452 10.95 25.95 9.17
CA ARG A 452 10.85 24.94 10.21
C ARG A 452 9.53 25.06 10.97
N GLN A 453 9.06 26.28 11.25
CA GLN A 453 7.76 26.50 11.88
C GLN A 453 6.59 26.06 11.00
N TYR A 454 6.61 26.32 9.69
CA TYR A 454 5.58 25.86 8.75
C TYR A 454 5.55 24.35 8.62
N LEU A 455 6.72 23.70 8.54
CA LEU A 455 6.80 22.25 8.43
C LEU A 455 6.37 21.56 9.74
N ASN A 456 6.74 22.12 10.90
CA ASN A 456 6.19 21.65 12.18
C ASN A 456 4.66 21.78 12.23
N LEU A 457 4.09 22.85 11.65
CA LEU A 457 2.63 23.01 11.57
C LEU A 457 1.99 21.95 10.67
N VAL A 458 2.62 21.61 9.54
CA VAL A 458 2.17 20.54 8.63
C VAL A 458 2.24 19.19 9.34
N SER A 459 3.35 18.87 10.02
CA SER A 459 3.51 17.63 10.78
C SER A 459 2.45 17.50 11.88
N ASN A 460 2.28 18.55 12.70
CA ASN A 460 1.28 18.56 13.77
C ASN A 460 -0.15 18.40 13.23
N SER A 461 -0.45 18.96 12.06
CA SER A 461 -1.76 18.84 11.42
C SER A 461 -1.98 17.43 10.87
N ALA A 462 -0.92 16.81 10.34
CA ALA A 462 -0.96 15.45 9.85
C ALA A 462 -1.14 14.42 10.98
N ASP A 463 -0.42 14.60 12.09
CA ASP A 463 -0.59 13.81 13.32
C ASP A 463 -1.99 13.97 13.91
N ALA A 464 -2.52 15.20 13.96
CA ALA A 464 -3.87 15.45 14.42
C ALA A 464 -4.94 14.74 13.55
N LEU A 465 -4.74 14.70 12.24
CA LEU A 465 -5.65 14.00 11.32
C LEU A 465 -5.56 12.48 11.46
N LEU A 466 -4.35 11.91 11.61
CA LEU A 466 -4.18 10.49 11.87
C LEU A 466 -4.82 10.06 13.20
N ASN A 467 -4.66 10.86 14.25
CA ASN A 467 -5.32 10.61 15.53
C ASN A 467 -6.84 10.65 15.39
N LEU A 468 -7.40 11.61 14.63
CA LEU A 468 -8.83 11.69 14.35
C LEU A 468 -9.34 10.45 13.60
N ILE A 469 -8.59 9.95 12.63
CA ILE A 469 -8.94 8.73 11.89
C ILE A 469 -8.90 7.51 12.80
N ASN A 470 -7.86 7.38 13.63
CA ASN A 470 -7.73 6.31 14.60
C ASN A 470 -8.88 6.34 15.62
N ASP A 471 -9.26 7.52 16.10
CA ASP A 471 -10.42 7.71 16.99
C ASP A 471 -11.73 7.23 16.35
N ILE A 472 -11.96 7.53 15.07
CA ILE A 472 -13.15 7.06 14.33
C ILE A 472 -13.16 5.53 14.21
N LEU A 473 -12.01 4.92 13.99
CA LEU A 473 -11.87 3.47 13.83
C LEU A 473 -12.06 2.74 15.15
N ASP A 474 -11.43 3.23 16.21
CA ASP A 474 -11.59 2.69 17.56
C ASP A 474 -13.06 2.78 17.98
N PHE A 475 -13.71 3.94 17.77
CA PHE A 475 -15.15 4.10 18.00
C PHE A 475 -15.99 3.06 17.24
N SER A 476 -15.68 2.82 15.97
CA SER A 476 -16.44 1.89 15.13
C SER A 476 -16.23 0.43 15.51
N LYS A 477 -15.01 0.07 15.96
CA LYS A 477 -14.69 -1.26 16.50
C LYS A 477 -15.43 -1.53 17.81
N ILE A 478 -15.50 -0.53 18.68
CA ILE A 478 -16.22 -0.64 19.95
C ILE A 478 -17.73 -0.73 19.71
N GLU A 479 -18.31 0.08 18.81
CA GLU A 479 -19.73 0.00 18.40
C GLU A 479 -20.08 -1.37 17.79
N ALA A 480 -19.14 -2.00 17.09
CA ALA A 480 -19.31 -3.33 16.52
C ALA A 480 -19.08 -4.47 17.53
N GLY A 481 -18.68 -4.18 18.78
CA GLY A 481 -18.37 -5.19 19.80
C GLY A 481 -17.12 -6.04 19.48
N LYS A 482 -16.26 -5.58 18.58
CA LYS A 482 -15.05 -6.28 18.10
C LYS A 482 -13.76 -5.78 18.78
N PHE A 483 -13.90 -5.01 19.85
CA PHE A 483 -12.78 -4.45 20.58
C PHE A 483 -12.50 -5.32 21.81
N GLU A 484 -11.24 -5.63 22.06
CA GLU A 484 -10.82 -6.45 23.21
C GLU A 484 -9.75 -5.69 24.01
N LEU A 485 -9.87 -5.73 25.34
CA LEU A 485 -8.91 -5.10 26.24
C LEU A 485 -7.64 -5.95 26.37
N ASP A 486 -6.49 -5.29 26.42
CA ASP A 486 -5.18 -5.92 26.54
C ASP A 486 -4.60 -5.86 27.94
N HIS A 487 -4.73 -6.96 28.68
CA HIS A 487 -4.41 -7.00 30.11
C HIS A 487 -2.94 -7.33 30.34
N HIS A 488 -2.20 -6.38 30.89
CA HIS A 488 -0.81 -6.54 31.33
C HIS A 488 -0.68 -6.10 32.79
N GLU A 489 0.32 -6.63 33.49
CA GLU A 489 0.68 -6.17 34.83
C GLU A 489 1.41 -4.81 34.72
N PHE A 490 1.02 -3.83 35.53
CA PHE A 490 1.65 -2.50 35.57
C PHE A 490 1.58 -1.88 36.96
N GLU A 491 2.53 -0.99 37.26
CA GLU A 491 2.54 -0.16 38.47
C GLU A 491 1.71 1.12 38.24
N LEU A 492 0.57 1.23 38.93
CA LEU A 492 -0.41 2.30 38.72
C LEU A 492 0.16 3.70 38.94
N ARG A 493 0.93 3.90 40.03
CA ARG A 493 1.45 5.22 40.41
C ARG A 493 2.38 5.77 39.35
N ASP A 494 3.31 4.96 38.86
CA ASP A 494 4.24 5.33 37.79
C ASP A 494 3.51 5.48 36.45
N ALA A 495 2.57 4.59 36.13
CA ALA A 495 1.75 4.68 34.92
C ALA A 495 0.96 6.00 34.82
N VAL A 496 0.30 6.41 35.89
CA VAL A 496 -0.42 7.70 35.95
C VAL A 496 0.56 8.86 35.88
N GLY A 497 1.66 8.79 36.64
CA GLY A 497 2.72 9.79 36.65
C GLY A 497 3.34 10.04 35.28
N ASP A 498 3.75 8.97 34.58
CA ASP A 498 4.28 9.00 33.21
C ASP A 498 3.29 9.66 32.26
N THR A 499 2.03 9.24 32.34
CA THR A 499 0.97 9.76 31.47
C THR A 499 0.81 11.27 31.65
N LEU A 500 0.76 11.76 32.88
CA LEU A 500 0.56 13.18 33.16
C LEU A 500 1.80 14.03 32.89
N GLN A 501 3.01 13.49 33.04
CA GLN A 501 4.24 14.19 32.64
C GLN A 501 4.23 14.54 31.15
N THR A 502 3.67 13.70 30.28
CA THR A 502 3.54 14.02 28.85
C THR A 502 2.67 15.26 28.58
N LEU A 503 1.76 15.59 29.49
CA LEU A 503 0.86 16.75 29.40
C LEU A 503 1.41 17.97 30.16
N GLY A 504 2.44 17.78 31.00
CA GLY A 504 3.01 18.82 31.84
C GLY A 504 3.49 20.04 31.07
N PHE A 505 4.10 19.84 29.89
CA PHE A 505 4.54 20.95 29.04
C PHE A 505 3.38 21.84 28.56
N ARG A 506 2.25 21.22 28.17
CA ARG A 506 1.04 21.96 27.73
C ARG A 506 0.38 22.72 28.87
N ALA A 507 0.41 22.16 30.08
CA ALA A 507 -0.06 22.85 31.28
C ALA A 507 0.81 24.08 31.57
N ALA A 508 2.13 23.92 31.51
CA ALA A 508 3.08 24.99 31.75
C ALA A 508 3.04 26.11 30.69
N GLU A 509 2.82 25.79 29.40
CA GLU A 509 2.59 26.81 28.35
C GLU A 509 1.38 27.71 28.65
N LYS A 510 0.39 27.19 29.37
CA LYS A 510 -0.80 27.92 29.80
C LYS A 510 -0.70 28.47 31.23
N GLU A 511 0.44 28.33 31.89
CA GLU A 511 0.64 28.69 33.30
C GLU A 511 -0.42 28.04 34.22
N LEU A 512 -0.79 26.79 33.92
CA LEU A 512 -1.70 25.97 34.73
C LEU A 512 -0.92 24.99 35.60
N GLU A 513 -1.35 24.82 36.85
CA GLU A 513 -0.82 23.77 37.72
C GLU A 513 -1.46 22.42 37.33
N LEU A 514 -0.62 21.40 37.13
CA LEU A 514 -1.06 20.03 36.87
C LEU A 514 -0.49 19.12 37.96
N ALA A 515 -1.37 18.50 38.74
CA ALA A 515 -0.99 17.66 39.87
C ALA A 515 -1.79 16.35 39.87
N TYR A 516 -1.29 15.34 40.59
CA TYR A 516 -2.03 14.11 40.79
C TYR A 516 -1.76 13.47 42.16
N GLN A 517 -2.73 12.69 42.61
CA GLN A 517 -2.71 12.00 43.89
C GLN A 517 -3.29 10.59 43.73
N VAL A 518 -2.54 9.59 44.20
CA VAL A 518 -3.05 8.21 44.33
C VAL A 518 -3.10 7.89 45.81
N GLN A 519 -4.30 7.58 46.33
CA GLN A 519 -4.49 7.31 47.76
C GLN A 519 -3.64 6.12 48.23
N PRO A 520 -3.13 6.12 49.48
CA PRO A 520 -2.27 5.05 50.00
C PRO A 520 -2.88 3.64 49.96
N GLU A 521 -4.20 3.55 50.11
CA GLU A 521 -4.96 2.28 50.15
C GLU A 521 -5.08 1.61 48.76
N VAL A 522 -4.77 2.34 47.69
CA VAL A 522 -4.85 1.84 46.31
C VAL A 522 -3.69 0.87 46.02
N PRO A 523 -3.99 -0.38 45.62
CA PRO A 523 -2.96 -1.34 45.18
C PRO A 523 -2.19 -0.80 43.98
N ASP A 524 -0.86 -0.97 43.99
CA ASP A 524 0.01 -0.42 42.95
C ASP A 524 0.20 -1.39 41.78
N SER A 525 0.42 -2.69 42.05
CA SER A 525 0.50 -3.71 40.99
C SER A 525 -0.90 -4.17 40.57
N LEU A 526 -1.27 -3.82 39.33
CA LEU A 526 -2.57 -4.09 38.74
C LEU A 526 -2.44 -4.81 37.39
N LEU A 527 -3.40 -5.67 37.09
CA LEU A 527 -3.55 -6.32 35.80
C LEU A 527 -4.68 -5.65 35.00
N GLY A 528 -4.37 -5.04 33.86
CA GLY A 528 -5.34 -4.39 33.00
C GLY A 528 -4.73 -3.72 31.77
N ASP A 529 -5.54 -2.98 31.01
CA ASP A 529 -5.10 -2.31 29.80
C ASP A 529 -4.60 -0.89 30.08
N LEU A 530 -3.29 -0.78 30.31
CA LEU A 530 -2.60 0.48 30.56
C LEU A 530 -2.75 1.47 29.41
N ALA A 531 -2.73 1.00 28.15
CA ALA A 531 -2.82 1.88 26.99
C ALA A 531 -4.20 2.56 26.93
N ARG A 532 -5.26 1.83 27.25
CA ARG A 532 -6.63 2.39 27.28
C ARG A 532 -6.86 3.27 28.50
N LEU A 533 -6.31 2.91 29.67
CA LEU A 533 -6.31 3.79 30.82
C LEU A 533 -5.61 5.12 30.51
N ARG A 534 -4.42 5.06 29.89
CA ARG A 534 -3.67 6.23 29.42
C ARG A 534 -4.49 7.07 28.45
N GLN A 535 -5.18 6.45 27.49
CA GLN A 535 -6.03 7.14 26.52
C GLN A 535 -7.17 7.91 27.21
N ILE A 536 -7.85 7.29 28.19
CA ILE A 536 -8.91 7.93 28.98
C ILE A 536 -8.34 9.16 29.72
N LEU A 537 -7.23 8.99 30.42
CA LEU A 537 -6.59 10.07 31.18
C LEU A 537 -6.12 11.21 30.27
N VAL A 538 -5.46 10.91 29.16
CA VAL A 538 -4.98 11.92 28.21
C VAL A 538 -6.14 12.75 27.64
N ASN A 539 -7.26 12.11 27.33
CA ASN A 539 -8.42 12.80 26.81
C ASN A 539 -9.12 13.66 27.89
N LEU A 540 -9.35 13.15 29.09
CA LEU A 540 -10.01 13.90 30.16
C LEU A 540 -9.15 15.08 30.64
N VAL A 541 -7.86 14.84 30.91
CA VAL A 541 -6.91 15.88 31.34
C VAL A 541 -6.64 16.86 30.20
N GLY A 542 -6.55 16.38 28.96
CA GLY A 542 -6.46 17.23 27.77
C GLY A 542 -7.64 18.20 27.65
N ASN A 543 -8.86 17.73 27.94
CA ASN A 543 -10.04 18.60 27.97
C ASN A 543 -10.00 19.59 29.15
N ALA A 544 -9.62 19.15 30.34
CA ALA A 544 -9.45 20.02 31.51
C ALA A 544 -8.44 21.16 31.23
N LEU A 545 -7.27 20.85 30.67
CA LEU A 545 -6.26 21.84 30.26
C LEU A 545 -6.75 22.73 29.11
N LYS A 546 -7.61 22.23 28.23
CA LYS A 546 -8.17 22.99 27.11
C LYS A 546 -9.14 24.07 27.60
N PHE A 547 -10.00 23.76 28.57
CA PHE A 547 -11.09 24.61 29.05
C PHE A 547 -10.78 25.38 30.34
N THR A 548 -9.61 25.17 30.92
CA THR A 548 -9.08 25.98 32.02
C THR A 548 -8.14 27.05 31.48
N HIS A 549 -8.36 28.30 31.87
CA HIS A 549 -7.53 29.43 31.46
C HIS A 549 -6.52 29.85 32.53
N LYS A 550 -6.90 29.71 33.80
CA LYS A 550 -6.07 29.96 34.98
C LYS A 550 -6.53 29.04 36.11
N GLY A 551 -5.61 28.65 36.97
CA GLY A 551 -5.86 27.74 38.10
C GLY A 551 -5.19 26.40 37.89
N GLU A 552 -5.89 25.32 38.21
CA GLU A 552 -5.29 23.98 38.31
C GLU A 552 -6.14 22.87 37.71
N VAL A 553 -5.45 21.78 37.38
CA VAL A 553 -6.04 20.49 36.99
C VAL A 553 -5.45 19.41 37.89
N VAL A 554 -6.31 18.66 38.57
CA VAL A 554 -5.91 17.68 39.58
C VAL A 554 -6.49 16.31 39.23
N VAL A 555 -5.63 15.29 39.21
CA VAL A 555 -6.05 13.89 38.99
C VAL A 555 -5.96 13.12 40.31
N LYS A 556 -7.07 12.63 40.84
CA LYS A 556 -7.10 11.77 42.04
C LYS A 556 -7.47 10.34 41.67
N VAL A 557 -6.89 9.39 42.39
CA VAL A 557 -7.21 7.96 42.27
C VAL A 557 -7.48 7.39 43.66
N GLU A 558 -8.66 6.83 43.82
CA GLU A 558 -9.19 6.31 45.08
C GLU A 558 -9.61 4.84 44.92
N LEU A 559 -9.62 4.08 46.01
CA LEU A 559 -10.09 2.69 46.01
C LEU A 559 -11.60 2.67 46.32
N GLU A 560 -12.42 2.29 45.36
CA GLU A 560 -13.88 2.17 45.54
C GLU A 560 -14.23 0.85 46.24
N SER A 561 -13.67 -0.25 45.75
CA SER A 561 -13.84 -1.57 46.34
C SER A 561 -12.69 -2.52 45.99
N ALA A 562 -12.40 -3.49 46.85
CA ALA A 562 -11.41 -4.53 46.59
C ALA A 562 -11.94 -5.92 46.97
N THR A 563 -11.54 -6.91 46.19
CA THR A 563 -11.75 -8.34 46.45
C THR A 563 -10.40 -9.05 46.49
N ALA A 564 -10.39 -10.36 46.74
CA ALA A 564 -9.15 -11.15 46.73
C ALA A 564 -8.43 -11.19 45.37
N THR A 565 -9.08 -10.81 44.26
CA THR A 565 -8.54 -10.94 42.90
C THR A 565 -8.65 -9.67 42.05
N HIS A 566 -9.48 -8.71 42.45
CA HIS A 566 -9.77 -7.51 41.67
C HIS A 566 -9.90 -6.28 42.58
N ALA A 567 -9.50 -5.12 42.08
CA ALA A 567 -9.75 -3.81 42.66
C ALA A 567 -10.55 -2.94 41.68
N GLU A 568 -11.57 -2.26 42.19
CA GLU A 568 -12.29 -1.21 41.47
C GLU A 568 -11.77 0.14 41.95
N LEU A 569 -11.23 0.92 41.02
CA LEU A 569 -10.62 2.22 41.29
C LEU A 569 -11.50 3.33 40.77
N HIS A 570 -11.57 4.43 41.52
CA HIS A 570 -12.26 5.66 41.15
C HIS A 570 -11.23 6.74 40.79
N PHE A 571 -11.24 7.15 39.53
CA PHE A 571 -10.43 8.23 39.00
C PHE A 571 -11.25 9.50 38.90
N ILE A 572 -10.65 10.61 39.34
CA ILE A 572 -11.28 11.92 39.42
C ILE A 572 -10.37 12.93 38.74
N VAL A 573 -10.87 13.65 37.74
CA VAL A 573 -10.16 14.71 37.04
C VAL A 573 -10.90 16.02 37.30
N GLU A 574 -10.33 16.86 38.16
CA GLU A 574 -10.87 18.15 38.59
C GLU A 574 -10.20 19.28 37.82
N ASP A 575 -10.99 20.24 37.32
CA ASP A 575 -10.53 21.45 36.67
C ASP A 575 -11.22 22.69 37.24
N THR A 576 -10.50 23.80 37.34
CA THR A 576 -11.05 25.11 37.77
C THR A 576 -11.49 25.98 36.58
N GLY A 577 -11.91 25.35 35.48
CA GLY A 577 -12.23 26.01 34.22
C GLY A 577 -13.63 26.60 34.15
N ILE A 578 -14.13 26.79 32.92
CA ILE A 578 -15.40 27.48 32.66
C ILE A 578 -16.65 26.73 33.17
N GLY A 579 -16.52 25.45 33.50
CA GLY A 579 -17.64 24.58 33.86
C GLY A 579 -18.65 24.32 32.73
N ILE A 580 -19.61 23.45 32.98
CA ILE A 580 -20.57 22.90 32.02
C ILE A 580 -21.99 23.06 32.56
N ALA A 581 -22.86 23.68 31.77
CA ALA A 581 -24.27 23.85 32.13
C ALA A 581 -24.99 22.50 32.26
N THR A 582 -25.87 22.37 33.26
CA THR A 582 -26.54 21.10 33.63
C THR A 582 -27.30 20.46 32.48
N ASP A 583 -27.91 21.26 31.61
CA ASP A 583 -28.63 20.81 30.40
C ASP A 583 -27.70 20.22 29.33
N LYS A 584 -26.41 20.58 29.34
CA LYS A 584 -25.41 20.10 28.38
C LYS A 584 -24.59 18.91 28.91
N GLN A 585 -24.59 18.64 30.22
CA GLN A 585 -23.74 17.59 30.84
C GLN A 585 -24.03 16.17 30.35
N ALA A 586 -25.26 15.83 29.99
CA ALA A 586 -25.56 14.54 29.37
C ALA A 586 -25.09 14.50 27.90
N ALA A 587 -25.27 15.62 27.18
CA ALA A 587 -25.01 15.72 25.75
C ALA A 587 -23.51 15.69 25.40
N ILE A 588 -22.60 16.12 26.28
CA ILE A 588 -21.14 16.10 26.00
C ILE A 588 -20.57 14.68 25.82
N PHE A 589 -21.29 13.65 26.26
CA PHE A 589 -20.91 12.24 26.09
C PHE A 589 -21.56 11.60 24.86
N GLU A 590 -22.35 12.35 24.08
CA GLU A 590 -22.90 11.88 22.81
C GLU A 590 -21.90 12.10 21.66
N SER A 591 -21.88 11.16 20.72
CA SER A 591 -20.99 11.22 19.56
C SER A 591 -21.24 12.49 18.74
N PHE A 592 -20.18 13.23 18.41
CA PHE A 592 -20.24 14.47 17.62
C PHE A 592 -21.01 15.63 18.27
N SER A 593 -21.36 15.51 19.55
CA SER A 593 -21.99 16.60 20.30
C SER A 593 -20.93 17.61 20.73
N GLN A 594 -21.15 18.88 20.38
CA GLN A 594 -20.31 20.00 20.77
C GLN A 594 -21.18 21.04 21.49
N ALA A 595 -20.77 21.45 22.69
CA ALA A 595 -21.59 22.28 23.57
C ALA A 595 -21.94 23.67 22.98
N GLU A 596 -21.14 24.24 22.06
CA GLU A 596 -21.42 25.52 21.37
C GLU A 596 -20.82 25.61 19.95
N SER A 597 -21.60 26.11 18.99
CA SER A 597 -21.20 26.30 17.60
C SER A 597 -20.42 27.62 17.33
N SER A 598 -20.34 28.53 18.31
CA SER A 598 -19.78 29.89 18.16
C SER A 598 -18.29 30.02 18.55
N THR A 599 -17.71 29.07 19.30
CA THR A 599 -16.30 29.06 19.75
C THR A 599 -15.35 28.27 18.84
N THR A 600 -15.86 27.81 17.68
CA THR A 600 -15.21 26.92 16.69
C THR A 600 -13.97 27.49 16.00
N ARG A 601 -13.59 28.75 16.22
CA ARG A 601 -12.33 29.30 15.65
C ARG A 601 -11.13 29.24 16.58
N THR A 602 -11.31 28.97 17.87
CA THR A 602 -10.20 29.11 18.84
C THR A 602 -9.77 27.79 19.47
N TYR A 603 -10.65 26.78 19.56
CA TYR A 603 -10.36 25.54 20.29
C TYR A 603 -10.93 24.28 19.60
N GLY A 604 -10.30 23.87 18.48
CA GLY A 604 -10.70 22.71 17.68
C GLY A 604 -10.69 21.37 18.44
N GLY A 605 -11.63 20.48 18.12
CA GLY A 605 -11.72 19.12 18.65
C GLY A 605 -12.77 18.32 17.90
N THR A 606 -12.60 16.99 17.82
CA THR A 606 -13.41 16.07 17.01
C THR A 606 -14.79 15.79 17.60
N GLY A 607 -14.97 16.04 18.91
CA GLY A 607 -16.18 15.68 19.65
C GLY A 607 -16.30 14.17 19.92
N LEU A 608 -15.28 13.36 19.59
CA LEU A 608 -15.30 11.91 19.77
C LEU A 608 -14.61 11.46 21.06
N GLY A 609 -13.63 12.20 21.56
CA GLY A 609 -12.80 11.78 22.70
C GLY A 609 -13.62 11.35 23.92
N LEU A 610 -14.56 12.18 24.41
CA LEU A 610 -15.39 11.84 25.58
C LEU A 610 -16.30 10.63 25.34
N THR A 611 -16.77 10.45 24.11
CA THR A 611 -17.58 9.29 23.73
C THR A 611 -16.74 8.01 23.75
N ILE A 612 -15.52 8.06 23.22
CA ILE A 612 -14.56 6.94 23.25
C ILE A 612 -14.17 6.61 24.69
N SER A 613 -13.86 7.63 25.52
CA SER A 613 -13.56 7.42 26.94
C SER A 613 -14.72 6.75 27.68
N LYS A 614 -15.96 7.14 27.41
CA LYS A 614 -17.15 6.51 28.01
C LYS A 614 -17.28 5.04 27.62
N GLN A 615 -17.03 4.71 26.35
CA GLN A 615 -17.09 3.34 25.87
C GLN A 615 -15.95 2.48 26.45
N LEU A 616 -14.71 2.99 26.47
CA LEU A 616 -13.57 2.30 27.06
C LEU A 616 -13.78 2.03 28.55
N VAL A 617 -14.28 3.02 29.30
CA VAL A 617 -14.62 2.85 30.72
C VAL A 617 -15.68 1.76 30.92
N ALA A 618 -16.72 1.72 30.08
CA ALA A 618 -17.73 0.66 30.14
C ALA A 618 -17.16 -0.74 29.85
N MET A 619 -16.16 -0.84 28.97
CA MET A 619 -15.45 -2.10 28.70
C MET A 619 -14.53 -2.53 29.85
N MET A 620 -14.03 -1.57 30.65
CA MET A 620 -13.27 -1.82 31.88
C MET A 620 -14.20 -2.05 33.10
N ASP A 621 -15.44 -2.50 32.85
CA ASP A 621 -16.51 -2.72 33.85
C ASP A 621 -16.79 -1.49 34.74
N GLY A 622 -16.60 -0.30 34.20
CA GLY A 622 -16.70 0.96 34.94
C GLY A 622 -17.79 1.92 34.45
N ARG A 623 -17.86 3.10 35.06
CA ARG A 623 -18.78 4.19 34.68
C ARG A 623 -18.05 5.53 34.61
N LEU A 624 -18.31 6.33 33.55
CA LEU A 624 -17.84 7.72 33.41
C LEU A 624 -19.01 8.71 33.60
N TRP A 625 -18.81 9.75 34.40
CA TRP A 625 -19.77 10.84 34.62
C TRP A 625 -19.06 12.18 34.88
N VAL A 626 -19.83 13.27 34.97
CA VAL A 626 -19.32 14.62 35.27
C VAL A 626 -20.18 15.31 36.31
N GLU A 627 -19.55 16.07 37.18
CA GLU A 627 -20.17 17.03 38.09
C GLU A 627 -19.58 18.40 37.76
N SER A 628 -20.42 19.38 37.40
CA SER A 628 -19.89 20.68 36.97
C SER A 628 -20.86 21.82 37.25
N THR A 629 -20.28 22.98 37.57
CA THR A 629 -21.01 24.23 37.77
C THR A 629 -20.40 25.31 36.89
N PRO A 630 -21.19 26.00 36.04
CA PRO A 630 -20.69 27.09 35.20
C PRO A 630 -19.95 28.16 36.01
N GLY A 631 -18.74 28.50 35.56
CA GLY A 631 -17.86 29.50 36.17
C GLY A 631 -17.08 29.05 37.41
N VAL A 632 -17.24 27.80 37.85
CA VAL A 632 -16.49 27.22 38.99
C VAL A 632 -15.49 26.18 38.53
N GLY A 633 -15.89 25.31 37.59
CA GLY A 633 -15.04 24.21 37.12
C GLY A 633 -15.83 22.95 36.78
N SER A 634 -15.13 21.89 36.43
CA SER A 634 -15.73 20.57 36.17
C SER A 634 -14.93 19.47 36.87
N THR A 635 -15.63 18.44 37.32
CA THR A 635 -15.06 17.23 37.86
C THR A 635 -15.55 16.05 37.04
N PHE A 636 -14.66 15.45 36.26
CA PHE A 636 -14.93 14.21 35.55
C PHE A 636 -14.54 13.03 36.41
N HIS A 637 -15.43 12.05 36.50
CA HIS A 637 -15.25 10.88 37.34
C HIS A 637 -15.35 9.63 36.48
N PHE A 638 -14.45 8.67 36.66
CA PHE A 638 -14.68 7.33 36.15
C PHE A 638 -14.24 6.23 37.10
N THR A 639 -14.99 5.12 37.12
CA THR A 639 -14.52 3.88 37.75
C THR A 639 -13.90 2.96 36.70
N ALA A 640 -12.95 2.13 37.11
CA ALA A 640 -12.40 1.06 36.28
C ALA A 640 -11.98 -0.12 37.16
N LYS A 641 -12.25 -1.34 36.69
CA LYS A 641 -11.93 -2.57 37.40
C LYS A 641 -10.64 -3.19 36.86
N PHE A 642 -9.74 -3.56 37.77
CA PHE A 642 -8.46 -4.17 37.46
C PHE A 642 -8.31 -5.50 38.21
N GLY A 643 -7.56 -6.44 37.63
CA GLY A 643 -7.06 -7.58 38.39
C GLY A 643 -5.94 -7.15 39.34
N LEU A 644 -5.75 -7.88 40.43
CA LEU A 644 -4.58 -7.67 41.31
C LEU A 644 -3.39 -8.47 40.77
N GLY A 645 -2.21 -7.87 40.78
CA GLY A 645 -0.95 -8.51 40.40
C GLY A 645 -0.54 -9.66 41.33
N THR A 646 0.55 -10.35 40.98
CA THR A 646 0.99 -11.56 41.72
C THR A 646 1.76 -11.26 43.02
N GLU A 647 2.10 -10.01 43.26
CA GLU A 647 2.70 -9.55 44.52
C GLU A 647 1.63 -9.30 45.59
N GLU A 648 1.90 -9.71 46.83
CA GLU A 648 0.93 -9.57 47.93
C GLU A 648 0.50 -8.10 48.13
N PRO A 649 -0.80 -7.85 48.37
CA PRO A 649 -1.31 -6.50 48.63
C PRO A 649 -0.73 -5.97 49.96
N GLY A 650 0.36 -5.21 49.85
CA GLY A 650 1.09 -4.68 50.99
C GLY A 650 2.53 -4.25 50.71
N ALA A 651 3.15 -4.70 49.61
CA ALA A 651 4.48 -4.23 49.21
C ALA A 651 4.39 -2.96 48.34
N ALA A 652 3.79 -1.89 48.87
CA ALA A 652 4.22 -0.56 48.41
C ALA A 652 5.75 -0.53 48.57
N ARG A 653 6.50 0.09 47.65
CA ARG A 653 7.95 0.37 47.86
C ARG A 653 8.10 0.96 49.27
N MET A 654 8.44 0.10 50.24
CA MET A 654 8.56 0.55 51.62
C MET A 654 9.72 1.51 51.60
N ALA A 655 9.46 2.77 51.96
CA ALA A 655 10.52 3.73 52.15
C ALA A 655 11.55 3.08 53.09
N PRO A 656 12.86 3.13 52.77
CA PRO A 656 13.88 2.55 53.63
C PRO A 656 13.68 3.02 55.08
N GLU A 657 13.85 2.15 56.07
CA GLU A 657 13.66 2.48 57.50
C GLU A 657 14.39 3.78 57.92
N THR A 658 15.46 4.12 57.21
CA THR A 658 16.25 5.34 57.39
C THR A 658 15.52 6.66 57.11
N LEU A 659 14.36 6.60 56.43
CA LEU A 659 13.54 7.77 56.13
C LEU A 659 12.46 8.02 57.20
N ASN A 660 12.24 7.07 58.11
CA ASN A 660 11.24 7.18 59.15
C ASN A 660 11.54 8.35 60.11
N GLY A 661 10.55 9.22 60.32
CA GLY A 661 10.65 10.41 61.16
C GLY A 661 11.51 11.54 60.59
N LEU A 662 12.01 11.44 59.36
CA LEU A 662 12.79 12.49 58.70
C LEU A 662 11.97 13.77 58.61
N ARG A 663 12.48 14.88 59.17
CA ARG A 663 11.78 16.17 59.10
C ARG A 663 12.02 16.87 57.77
N VAL A 664 10.93 17.06 57.02
CA VAL A 664 10.95 17.65 55.67
C VAL A 664 10.14 18.94 55.67
N LEU A 665 10.75 20.07 55.30
CA LEU A 665 10.04 21.33 55.09
C LEU A 665 9.65 21.45 53.62
N VAL A 666 8.36 21.49 53.33
CA VAL A 666 7.82 21.71 51.99
C VAL A 666 7.37 23.16 51.87
N ILE A 667 7.90 23.87 50.88
CA ILE A 667 7.59 25.27 50.60
C ILE A 667 7.04 25.34 49.17
N ASP A 668 5.73 25.57 49.04
CA ASP A 668 5.01 25.67 47.76
C ASP A 668 3.80 26.59 48.00
N ASP A 669 3.48 27.51 47.09
CA ASP A 669 2.38 28.46 47.25
C ASP A 669 1.02 27.84 46.92
N ASN A 670 0.99 26.77 46.12
CA ASN A 670 -0.21 26.03 45.79
C ASN A 670 -0.62 25.07 46.94
N GLU A 671 -1.85 25.25 47.44
CA GLU A 671 -2.39 24.46 48.55
C GLU A 671 -2.54 22.97 48.20
N THR A 672 -2.97 22.66 46.98
CA THR A 672 -3.13 21.29 46.49
C THR A 672 -1.78 20.56 46.43
N ASN A 673 -0.73 21.19 45.90
CA ASN A 673 0.63 20.63 45.89
C ASN A 673 1.12 20.34 47.31
N ARG A 674 0.89 21.25 48.25
CA ARG A 674 1.21 21.05 49.67
C ARG A 674 0.48 19.84 50.25
N LEU A 675 -0.82 19.68 49.99
CA LEU A 675 -1.60 18.54 50.47
C LEU A 675 -1.07 17.21 49.91
N ILE A 676 -0.81 17.17 48.60
CA ILE A 676 -0.30 15.98 47.90
C ILE A 676 1.07 15.57 48.45
N LEU A 677 2.02 16.50 48.55
CA LEU A 677 3.36 16.23 49.08
C LEU A 677 3.32 15.81 50.55
N ARG A 678 2.45 16.43 51.36
CA ARG A 678 2.25 16.02 52.75
C ARG A 678 1.79 14.58 52.85
N ASP A 679 0.81 14.18 52.05
CA ASP A 679 0.23 12.84 52.10
C ASP A 679 1.23 11.80 51.58
N MET A 680 1.98 12.11 50.51
CA MET A 680 3.10 11.28 50.04
C MET A 680 4.17 11.07 51.11
N LEU A 681 4.69 12.16 51.70
CA LEU A 681 5.76 12.08 52.71
C LEU A 681 5.29 11.35 53.98
N ARG A 682 4.03 11.52 54.39
CA ARG A 682 3.45 10.77 55.51
C ARG A 682 3.29 9.29 55.23
N SER A 683 2.97 8.91 53.99
CA SER A 683 2.90 7.49 53.59
C SER A 683 4.25 6.78 53.68
N TRP A 684 5.35 7.54 53.67
CA TRP A 684 6.72 7.08 53.89
C TRP A 684 7.20 7.24 55.34
N GLU A 685 6.27 7.47 56.28
CA GLU A 685 6.53 7.69 57.71
C GLU A 685 7.45 8.89 58.02
N MET A 686 7.59 9.84 57.09
CA MET A 686 8.32 11.09 57.33
C MET A 686 7.48 12.11 58.11
N ALA A 687 8.12 13.17 58.61
CA ALA A 687 7.49 14.26 59.35
C ALA A 687 7.49 15.57 58.53
N PRO A 688 6.52 15.78 57.61
CA PRO A 688 6.46 16.99 56.80
C PRO A 688 5.94 18.21 57.59
N VAL A 689 6.56 19.36 57.36
CA VAL A 689 6.15 20.70 57.80
C VAL A 689 5.89 21.52 56.53
N MET A 690 4.80 22.29 56.50
CA MET A 690 4.30 22.93 55.27
C MET A 690 4.34 24.45 55.40
N ALA A 691 4.87 25.15 54.41
CA ALA A 691 4.87 26.61 54.31
C ALA A 691 4.27 27.05 52.97
N ALA A 692 3.48 28.13 52.97
CA ALA A 692 2.79 28.65 51.79
C ALA A 692 3.65 29.62 50.95
N GLY A 693 4.91 29.82 51.30
CA GLY A 693 5.82 30.67 50.53
C GLY A 693 7.19 30.81 51.18
N GLY A 694 8.16 31.36 50.44
CA GLY A 694 9.56 31.44 50.85
C GLY A 694 9.80 32.12 52.20
N ALA A 695 9.11 33.23 52.47
CA ALA A 695 9.25 33.99 53.72
C ALA A 695 8.75 33.21 54.95
N GLU A 696 7.63 32.50 54.83
CA GLU A 696 7.08 31.64 55.88
C GLU A 696 7.99 30.43 56.10
N GLY A 697 8.47 29.80 55.01
CA GLY A 697 9.40 28.68 55.08
C GLY A 697 10.70 29.03 55.82
N LEU A 698 11.26 30.21 55.59
CA LEU A 698 12.43 30.71 56.32
C LEU A 698 12.15 30.90 57.83
N GLN A 699 10.97 31.43 58.19
CA GLN A 699 10.59 31.57 59.60
C GLN A 699 10.38 30.22 60.28
N MET A 700 9.73 29.27 59.60
CA MET A 700 9.55 27.91 60.12
C MET A 700 10.88 27.18 60.29
N LEU A 701 11.79 27.33 59.34
CA LEU A 701 13.14 26.75 59.42
C LEU A 701 13.90 27.23 60.67
N GLU A 702 13.81 28.53 60.97
CA GLU A 702 14.41 29.13 62.17
C GLU A 702 13.70 28.71 63.47
N ALA A 703 12.37 28.67 63.46
CA ALA A 703 11.57 28.27 64.62
C ALA A 703 11.79 26.80 65.01
N GLU A 704 11.83 25.89 64.03
CA GLU A 704 12.09 24.46 64.22
C GLU A 704 13.52 24.20 64.74
N ALA A 705 14.51 24.95 64.21
CA ALA A 705 15.88 24.91 64.73
C ALA A 705 15.95 25.40 66.19
N ALA A 706 15.25 26.48 66.54
CA ALA A 706 15.18 27.01 67.90
C ALA A 706 14.44 26.07 68.88
N ALA A 707 13.49 25.28 68.38
CA ALA A 707 12.76 24.25 69.13
C ALA A 707 13.55 22.94 69.32
N GLY A 708 14.79 22.85 68.79
CA GLY A 708 15.63 21.66 68.86
C GLY A 708 15.19 20.52 67.94
N GLN A 709 14.38 20.83 66.91
CA GLN A 709 13.86 19.88 65.93
C GLN A 709 14.24 20.33 64.50
N PRO A 710 15.55 20.42 64.17
CA PRO A 710 15.99 21.00 62.91
C PRO A 710 15.43 20.22 61.70
N VAL A 711 15.00 20.96 60.68
CA VAL A 711 14.59 20.41 59.38
C VAL A 711 15.81 19.76 58.72
N GLN A 712 15.62 18.56 58.18
CA GLN A 712 16.68 17.75 57.58
C GLN A 712 16.65 17.79 56.05
N LEU A 713 15.52 18.10 55.43
CA LEU A 713 15.35 18.25 53.99
C LEU A 713 14.39 19.41 53.68
N VAL A 714 14.69 20.21 52.66
CA VAL A 714 13.76 21.22 52.14
C VAL A 714 13.33 20.83 50.74
N ILE A 715 12.02 20.74 50.50
CA ILE A 715 11.42 20.62 49.16
C ILE A 715 10.82 21.98 48.81
N LEU A 716 11.22 22.53 47.68
CA LEU A 716 11.00 23.94 47.36
C LEU A 716 10.48 24.12 45.94
N ASP A 717 9.34 24.78 45.79
CA ASP A 717 8.83 25.18 44.48
C ASP A 717 9.62 26.33 43.87
N VAL A 718 9.73 26.35 42.54
CA VAL A 718 10.41 27.44 41.81
C VAL A 718 9.54 28.69 41.74
N MET A 719 8.24 28.54 41.49
CA MET A 719 7.36 29.62 41.06
C MET A 719 6.42 30.07 42.18
N MET A 720 6.95 30.79 43.16
CA MET A 720 6.15 31.35 44.25
C MET A 720 6.03 32.88 44.16
N PRO A 721 4.88 33.47 44.53
CA PRO A 721 4.71 34.92 44.65
C PRO A 721 5.68 35.55 45.64
N GLU A 722 6.06 36.81 45.39
CA GLU A 722 6.95 37.65 46.21
C GLU A 722 8.41 37.15 46.31
N MET A 723 8.63 35.91 46.75
CA MET A 723 9.95 35.29 46.91
C MET A 723 9.98 33.94 46.20
N ASP A 724 10.65 33.88 45.05
CA ASP A 724 10.77 32.68 44.23
C ASP A 724 11.67 31.60 44.86
N GLY A 725 11.62 30.38 44.32
CA GLY A 725 12.40 29.25 44.81
C GLY A 725 13.92 29.50 44.83
N PRO A 726 14.53 29.94 43.72
CA PRO A 726 15.96 30.26 43.69
C PRO A 726 16.39 31.33 44.72
N GLU A 727 15.59 32.37 44.95
CA GLU A 727 15.84 33.38 45.99
C GLU A 727 15.68 32.78 47.40
N THR A 728 14.65 31.97 47.63
CA THR A 728 14.44 31.27 48.90
C THR A 728 15.63 30.35 49.23
N ALA A 729 16.09 29.56 48.26
CA ALA A 729 17.28 28.70 48.42
C ALA A 729 18.54 29.51 48.74
N ARG A 730 18.73 30.65 48.09
CA ARG A 730 19.83 31.58 48.35
C ARG A 730 19.79 32.12 49.78
N GLN A 731 18.60 32.46 50.29
CA GLN A 731 18.44 32.94 51.66
C GLN A 731 18.65 31.85 52.70
N ILE A 732 18.20 30.62 52.45
CA ILE A 732 18.48 29.47 53.32
C ILE A 732 20.00 29.26 53.43
N ARG A 733 20.71 29.26 52.28
CA ARG A 733 22.16 29.08 52.24
C ARG A 733 22.93 30.25 52.86
N SER A 734 22.48 31.50 52.70
CA SER A 734 23.18 32.65 53.28
C SER A 734 23.04 32.73 54.81
N ARG A 735 21.93 32.25 55.38
CA ARG A 735 21.69 32.24 56.83
C ARG A 735 22.36 31.07 57.56
N LEU A 736 22.35 29.88 56.96
CA LEU A 736 22.81 28.64 57.62
C LEU A 736 24.16 28.11 57.08
N GLY A 737 24.66 28.62 55.96
CA GLY A 737 25.96 28.23 55.41
C GLY A 737 26.07 26.73 55.11
N ALA A 738 27.07 26.08 55.72
CA ALA A 738 27.30 24.64 55.59
C ALA A 738 26.28 23.78 56.36
N ASP A 739 25.61 24.35 57.36
CA ASP A 739 24.60 23.67 58.18
C ASP A 739 23.20 23.70 57.53
N ALA A 740 23.05 24.33 56.35
CA ALA A 740 21.79 24.32 55.61
C ALA A 740 21.45 22.90 55.13
N PRO A 741 20.21 22.43 55.34
CA PRO A 741 19.76 21.13 54.87
C PRO A 741 19.87 21.02 53.34
N PRO A 742 19.97 19.80 52.79
CA PRO A 742 19.81 19.57 51.36
C PRO A 742 18.49 20.17 50.86
N ILE A 743 18.54 20.78 49.67
CA ILE A 743 17.40 21.43 49.04
C ILE A 743 17.06 20.66 47.76
N LEU A 744 15.83 20.18 47.66
CA LEU A 744 15.26 19.59 46.46
C LEU A 744 14.28 20.60 45.84
N ILE A 745 14.50 20.96 44.59
CA ILE A 745 13.66 21.94 43.89
C ILE A 745 12.64 21.25 42.99
N LEU A 746 11.40 21.75 42.97
CA LEU A 746 10.33 21.33 42.05
C LEU A 746 10.12 22.41 40.98
N SER A 747 10.30 22.08 39.71
CA SER A 747 10.21 23.03 38.59
C SER A 747 9.13 22.60 37.60
N SER A 748 8.39 23.56 37.02
CA SER A 748 7.38 23.27 35.99
C SER A 748 8.04 22.83 34.66
N ALA A 749 7.40 21.90 33.96
CA ALA A 749 7.87 21.41 32.67
C ALA A 749 8.03 22.55 31.64
N GLY A 750 9.21 22.73 31.06
CA GLY A 750 9.49 23.80 30.08
C GLY A 750 10.37 24.95 30.61
N GLN A 751 10.67 25.00 31.91
CA GLN A 751 11.67 25.93 32.44
C GLN A 751 13.09 25.35 32.30
N THR A 752 13.93 26.01 31.49
CA THR A 752 15.35 25.66 31.40
C THR A 752 16.14 26.21 32.59
N LEU A 753 16.13 25.50 33.72
CA LEU A 753 17.03 25.80 34.84
C LEU A 753 18.39 25.16 34.57
N SER A 754 19.40 26.00 34.33
CA SER A 754 20.78 25.53 34.16
C SER A 754 21.29 24.84 35.44
N LEU A 755 21.71 23.58 35.30
CA LEU A 755 22.25 22.76 36.40
C LEU A 755 23.41 23.46 37.14
N ASP A 756 24.25 24.20 36.40
CA ASP A 756 25.36 24.99 36.97
C ASP A 756 24.90 26.12 37.89
N LYS A 757 23.75 26.74 37.60
CA LYS A 757 23.17 27.78 38.47
C LYS A 757 22.54 27.18 39.73
N LEU A 758 21.89 26.03 39.61
CA LEU A 758 21.26 25.33 40.73
C LEU A 758 22.31 24.79 41.72
N ALA A 759 23.40 24.21 41.21
CA ALA A 759 24.51 23.73 42.04
C ALA A 759 25.17 24.87 42.84
N ARG A 760 25.34 26.05 42.23
CA ARG A 760 25.89 27.25 42.91
C ARG A 760 24.96 27.84 43.98
N LEU A 761 23.67 27.53 43.92
CA LEU A 761 22.68 27.92 44.92
C LEU A 761 22.51 26.86 46.02
N GLY A 762 23.34 25.80 46.00
CA GLY A 762 23.30 24.74 47.01
C GLY A 762 22.06 23.85 46.92
N VAL A 763 21.46 23.76 45.73
CA VAL A 763 20.36 22.83 45.40
C VAL A 763 20.96 21.46 45.12
N SER A 764 20.51 20.46 45.86
CA SER A 764 21.04 19.10 45.80
C SER A 764 20.44 18.31 44.64
N ARG A 765 19.18 18.56 44.28
CA ARG A 765 18.50 17.93 43.13
C ARG A 765 17.32 18.78 42.65
N ALA A 766 16.91 18.61 41.40
CA ALA A 766 15.69 19.19 40.84
C ALA A 766 14.79 18.11 40.25
N LEU A 767 13.48 18.23 40.43
CA LEU A 767 12.44 17.39 39.85
C LEU A 767 11.46 18.24 39.04
N THR A 768 10.84 17.64 38.03
CA THR A 768 9.87 18.33 37.18
C THR A 768 8.44 18.00 37.63
N LYS A 769 7.56 19.00 37.68
CA LYS A 769 6.12 18.84 37.93
C LYS A 769 5.41 18.30 36.66
N PRO A 770 4.43 17.38 36.76
CA PRO A 770 3.97 16.72 37.98
C PRO A 770 5.00 15.73 38.54
N VAL A 771 5.24 15.81 39.84
CA VAL A 771 6.28 15.04 40.54
C VAL A 771 5.82 13.60 40.71
N LYS A 772 6.64 12.62 40.28
CA LYS A 772 6.37 11.21 40.56
C LYS A 772 6.74 10.84 41.98
N GLN A 773 5.95 9.95 42.57
CA GLN A 773 6.23 9.40 43.89
C GLN A 773 7.57 8.64 43.87
N SER A 774 7.82 7.83 42.84
CA SER A 774 9.08 7.12 42.61
C SER A 774 10.27 8.07 42.46
N ASP A 775 10.20 9.05 41.55
CA ASP A 775 11.27 10.04 41.34
C ASP A 775 11.61 10.82 42.62
N LEU A 776 10.59 11.20 43.40
CA LEU A 776 10.76 11.91 44.65
C LEU A 776 11.37 11.02 45.74
N LEU A 777 10.88 9.79 45.89
CA LEU A 777 11.43 8.84 46.87
C LEU A 777 12.89 8.49 46.54
N ASP A 778 13.21 8.26 45.27
CA ASP A 778 14.56 8.03 44.79
C ASP A 778 15.47 9.22 45.06
N ALA A 779 14.99 10.43 44.80
CA ALA A 779 15.74 11.65 45.06
C ALA A 779 16.05 11.81 46.55
N ILE A 780 15.10 11.53 47.43
CA ILE A 780 15.28 11.60 48.89
C ILE A 780 16.21 10.48 49.37
N THR A 781 15.99 9.24 48.93
CA THR A 781 16.79 8.08 49.32
C THR A 781 18.26 8.25 48.94
N ARG A 782 18.54 8.80 47.75
CA ARG A 782 19.92 9.12 47.31
C ARG A 782 20.58 10.20 48.16
N LEU A 783 19.82 11.18 48.68
CA LEU A 783 20.36 12.23 49.56
C LEU A 783 20.74 11.69 50.95
N PHE A 784 20.06 10.66 51.43
CA PHE A 784 20.25 10.09 52.79
C PHE A 784 20.97 8.73 52.82
N GLY A 785 21.41 8.21 51.67
CA GLY A 785 22.55 7.28 51.57
C GLY A 785 22.28 5.80 51.90
N THR A 786 21.09 5.27 51.66
CA THR A 786 20.82 3.81 51.81
C THR A 786 20.93 2.96 50.55
N ALA A 787 21.21 3.56 49.40
CA ALA A 787 21.66 2.77 48.25
C ALA A 787 23.11 2.34 48.52
N THR A 788 23.33 1.03 48.62
CA THR A 788 24.64 0.39 48.57
C THR A 788 25.51 1.09 47.53
N ARG A 789 26.73 1.45 47.94
CA ARG A 789 27.80 1.88 47.05
C ARG A 789 28.04 0.80 45.99
N ASP A 790 27.33 0.90 44.90
CA ASP A 790 27.77 0.60 43.56
C ASP A 790 27.00 1.57 42.66
N GLU A 791 27.75 2.29 41.83
CA GLU A 791 27.34 3.39 40.94
C GLU A 791 27.26 4.79 41.57
N ASP A 792 28.45 5.40 41.58
CA ASP A 792 28.70 6.82 41.76
C ASP A 792 28.07 7.63 40.59
N PRO A 793 27.03 8.45 40.80
CA PRO A 793 26.42 9.25 39.73
C PRO A 793 27.19 10.56 39.45
N ALA A 794 28.30 10.81 40.15
CA ALA A 794 29.13 11.99 39.94
C ALA A 794 30.00 11.92 38.67
N ALA A 795 29.94 10.83 37.91
CA ALA A 795 30.56 10.69 36.58
C ALA A 795 29.59 10.88 35.39
N ALA A 796 28.30 11.19 35.62
CA ALA A 796 27.27 11.17 34.57
C ALA A 796 26.92 12.53 33.95
N VAL A 797 27.80 13.55 34.04
CA VAL A 797 27.61 14.85 33.36
C VAL A 797 28.68 15.13 32.27
N GLU A 798 29.57 14.17 32.00
CA GLU A 798 30.39 14.16 30.77
C GLU A 798 30.26 12.86 29.98
N SER A 799 29.11 12.18 30.04
CA SER A 799 28.78 11.25 28.97
C SER A 799 28.29 12.05 27.77
N ARG A 800 29.20 12.28 26.83
CA ARG A 800 28.89 12.22 25.39
C ARG A 800 27.74 11.23 25.18
N PRO A 801 26.74 11.50 24.30
CA PRO A 801 25.71 10.51 23.99
C PRO A 801 26.40 9.16 23.80
N PRO A 802 25.90 8.06 24.42
CA PRO A 802 26.60 6.78 24.39
C PRO A 802 26.99 6.52 22.93
N GLU A 803 28.29 6.27 22.70
CA GLU A 803 28.77 5.79 21.41
C GLU A 803 28.07 4.46 21.20
N ILE A 804 26.94 4.51 20.51
CA ILE A 804 26.14 3.34 20.19
C ILE A 804 26.96 2.48 19.25
N PRO A 805 27.11 1.18 19.53
CA PRO A 805 27.80 0.28 18.62
C PRO A 805 27.14 0.36 17.24
N ALA A 806 27.93 0.69 16.21
CA ALA A 806 27.45 0.61 14.84
C ALA A 806 27.01 -0.83 14.56
N MET A 807 25.74 -1.01 14.18
CA MET A 807 25.17 -2.31 13.85
C MET A 807 25.08 -2.45 12.33
N LYS A 808 25.21 -3.68 11.84
CA LYS A 808 24.89 -4.05 10.46
C LYS A 808 23.46 -4.59 10.41
N VAL A 809 22.57 -3.80 9.83
CA VAL A 809 21.12 -4.06 9.81
C VAL A 809 20.70 -4.43 8.39
N LEU A 810 20.02 -5.56 8.24
CA LEU A 810 19.33 -5.90 7.00
C LEU A 810 17.93 -5.29 7.02
N LEU A 811 17.59 -4.44 6.05
CA LEU A 811 16.27 -3.84 5.89
C LEU A 811 15.54 -4.54 4.73
N ALA A 812 14.48 -5.27 5.02
CA ALA A 812 13.59 -5.86 4.03
C ALA A 812 12.29 -5.06 3.92
N GLU A 813 12.13 -4.29 2.84
CA GLU A 813 11.00 -3.37 2.60
C GLU A 813 10.79 -3.23 1.09
N ASP A 814 9.54 -3.25 0.60
CA ASP A 814 9.23 -3.14 -0.83
C ASP A 814 8.90 -1.69 -1.26
N GLY A 815 8.42 -0.86 -0.34
CA GLY A 815 8.03 0.52 -0.57
C GLY A 815 9.22 1.46 -0.69
N ARG A 816 9.54 1.92 -1.90
CA ARG A 816 10.68 2.81 -2.21
C ARG A 816 10.77 4.09 -1.34
N VAL A 817 9.64 4.64 -0.90
CA VAL A 817 9.62 5.79 0.02
C VAL A 817 9.97 5.38 1.45
N ASN A 818 9.47 4.25 1.92
CA ASN A 818 9.75 3.70 3.25
C ASN A 818 11.21 3.25 3.36
N GLN A 819 11.75 2.63 2.30
CA GLN A 819 13.17 2.29 2.19
C GLN A 819 14.04 3.53 2.42
N LEU A 820 13.73 4.64 1.72
CA LEU A 820 14.51 5.87 1.83
C LEU A 820 14.42 6.48 3.24
N VAL A 821 13.25 6.46 3.88
CA VAL A 821 13.08 6.95 5.26
C VAL A 821 13.87 6.09 6.25
N ALA A 822 13.73 4.77 6.21
CA ALA A 822 14.40 3.86 7.13
C ALA A 822 15.94 3.89 6.96
N ILE A 823 16.44 3.91 5.73
CA ILE A 823 17.89 4.04 5.44
C ILE A 823 18.45 5.33 6.04
N ASN A 824 17.83 6.48 5.76
CA ASN A 824 18.32 7.77 6.28
C ASN A 824 18.27 7.84 7.81
N LEU A 825 17.26 7.25 8.45
CA LEU A 825 17.17 7.20 9.91
C LEU A 825 18.28 6.34 10.52
N LEU A 826 18.54 5.16 9.96
CA LEU A 826 19.53 4.20 10.47
C LEU A 826 20.96 4.64 10.18
N GLU A 827 21.25 5.10 8.96
CA GLU A 827 22.58 5.62 8.58
C GLU A 827 22.89 6.94 9.29
N GLY A 828 21.89 7.82 9.43
CA GLY A 828 22.02 9.05 10.22
C GLY A 828 22.29 8.79 11.71
N ARG A 829 21.97 7.58 12.20
CA ARG A 829 22.26 7.12 13.56
C ARG A 829 23.58 6.35 13.68
N GLY A 830 24.27 6.10 12.57
CA GLY A 830 25.58 5.43 12.52
C GLY A 830 25.54 3.92 12.26
N HIS A 831 24.37 3.35 11.93
CA HIS A 831 24.24 1.95 11.53
C HIS A 831 24.56 1.79 10.03
N SER A 832 24.98 0.60 9.63
CA SER A 832 25.14 0.23 8.21
C SER A 832 23.91 -0.58 7.78
N VAL A 833 23.30 -0.21 6.65
CA VAL A 833 22.06 -0.81 6.17
C VAL A 833 22.31 -1.58 4.87
N VAL A 834 21.86 -2.83 4.80
CA VAL A 834 21.77 -3.61 3.57
C VAL A 834 20.31 -3.73 3.19
N LEU A 835 19.95 -3.40 1.95
CA LEU A 835 18.56 -3.41 1.49
C LEU A 835 18.19 -4.73 0.81
N ALA A 836 17.03 -5.26 1.14
CA ALA A 836 16.34 -6.32 0.42
C ALA A 836 14.94 -5.83 0.00
N ALA A 837 14.59 -5.98 -1.28
CA ALA A 837 13.32 -5.48 -1.80
C ALA A 837 12.14 -6.46 -1.59
N ASN A 838 12.40 -7.68 -1.11
CA ASN A 838 11.40 -8.68 -0.78
C ASN A 838 11.96 -9.76 0.17
N GLY A 839 11.10 -10.64 0.69
CA GLY A 839 11.50 -11.68 1.65
C GLY A 839 12.49 -12.70 1.08
N ARG A 840 12.49 -12.93 -0.23
CA ARG A 840 13.42 -13.86 -0.90
C ARG A 840 14.83 -13.29 -0.96
N GLN A 841 14.97 -12.01 -1.24
CA GLN A 841 16.24 -11.30 -1.18
C GLN A 841 16.76 -11.21 0.26
N ALA A 842 15.87 -11.00 1.23
CA ALA A 842 16.24 -10.97 2.65
C ALA A 842 16.80 -12.32 3.11
N LEU A 843 16.13 -13.44 2.77
CA LEU A 843 16.63 -14.79 3.03
C LEU A 843 18.01 -15.02 2.38
N GLY A 844 18.15 -14.65 1.10
CA GLY A 844 19.41 -14.79 0.37
C GLY A 844 20.55 -13.93 0.93
N ALA A 845 20.26 -12.78 1.55
CA ALA A 845 21.24 -11.95 2.22
C ALA A 845 21.71 -12.60 3.53
N VAL A 846 20.79 -13.10 4.36
CA VAL A 846 21.10 -13.77 5.64
C VAL A 846 21.90 -15.06 5.42
N GLU A 847 21.74 -15.76 4.29
CA GLU A 847 22.55 -16.93 3.94
C GLU A 847 24.00 -16.61 3.57
N ARG A 848 24.27 -15.40 3.07
CA ARG A 848 25.59 -14.99 2.56
C ARG A 848 26.42 -14.29 3.62
N GLU A 849 25.77 -13.53 4.50
CA GLU A 849 26.42 -12.60 5.41
C GLU A 849 25.74 -12.58 6.77
N ASP A 850 26.50 -12.22 7.81
CA ASP A 850 25.97 -12.03 9.15
C ASP A 850 25.43 -10.61 9.35
N PHE A 851 24.32 -10.50 10.07
CA PHE A 851 23.69 -9.24 10.47
C PHE A 851 23.49 -9.21 11.99
N ASP A 852 23.53 -8.01 12.56
CA ASP A 852 23.26 -7.79 13.99
C ASP A 852 21.76 -7.71 14.28
N ALA A 853 20.96 -7.31 13.28
CA ALA A 853 19.51 -7.34 13.30
C ALA A 853 18.93 -7.29 11.88
N VAL A 854 17.70 -7.80 11.72
CA VAL A 854 16.91 -7.71 10.49
C VAL A 854 15.63 -6.92 10.78
N LEU A 855 15.39 -5.84 10.06
CA LEU A 855 14.10 -5.16 10.01
C LEU A 855 13.29 -5.76 8.86
N MET A 856 12.21 -6.47 9.16
CA MET A 856 11.46 -7.27 8.19
C MET A 856 10.05 -6.74 8.01
N ASP A 857 9.73 -6.19 6.84
CA ASP A 857 8.33 -5.89 6.51
C ASP A 857 7.50 -7.18 6.45
N VAL A 858 6.33 -7.16 7.08
CA VAL A 858 5.44 -8.32 7.12
C VAL A 858 4.78 -8.58 5.77
N GLN A 859 4.44 -7.52 5.03
CA GLN A 859 3.72 -7.61 3.77
C GLN A 859 4.63 -7.21 2.60
N MET A 860 5.22 -8.20 1.93
CA MET A 860 6.06 -8.00 0.75
C MET A 860 5.67 -8.96 -0.38
N PRO A 861 5.84 -8.59 -1.66
CA PRO A 861 5.59 -9.46 -2.81
C PRO A 861 6.60 -10.62 -2.91
N GLU A 862 6.24 -11.67 -3.64
CA GLU A 862 6.99 -12.93 -3.88
C GLU A 862 7.18 -13.85 -2.67
N MET A 863 7.66 -13.32 -1.55
CA MET A 863 7.84 -14.04 -0.28
C MET A 863 7.56 -13.03 0.84
N ASP A 864 6.55 -13.33 1.65
CA ASP A 864 6.14 -12.44 2.73
C ASP A 864 7.10 -12.52 3.94
N GLY A 865 6.98 -11.59 4.88
CA GLY A 865 7.87 -11.51 6.04
C GLY A 865 7.76 -12.73 6.97
N TYR A 866 6.59 -13.39 7.02
CA TYR A 866 6.39 -14.61 7.82
C TYR A 866 7.09 -15.81 7.18
N GLU A 867 6.93 -15.99 5.87
CA GLU A 867 7.59 -17.02 5.07
C GLU A 867 9.11 -16.87 5.13
N ALA A 868 9.62 -15.64 4.98
CA ALA A 868 11.04 -15.33 5.09
C ALA A 868 11.58 -15.65 6.50
N THR A 869 10.87 -15.26 7.55
CA THR A 869 11.24 -15.56 8.94
C THR A 869 11.30 -17.07 9.18
N SER A 870 10.27 -17.81 8.77
CA SER A 870 10.24 -19.28 8.94
C SER A 870 11.39 -19.96 8.21
N ALA A 871 11.77 -19.46 7.02
CA ALA A 871 12.92 -19.95 6.27
C ALA A 871 14.24 -19.66 7.00
N ILE A 872 14.44 -18.42 7.47
CA ILE A 872 15.62 -18.02 8.26
C ILE A 872 15.74 -18.89 9.52
N ARG A 873 14.67 -19.04 10.31
CA ARG A 873 14.66 -19.89 11.52
C ARG A 873 14.96 -21.36 11.25
N SER A 874 14.61 -21.87 10.07
CA SER A 874 14.95 -23.25 9.68
C SER A 874 16.46 -23.41 9.43
N ILE A 875 17.12 -22.38 8.89
CA ILE A 875 18.57 -22.34 8.70
C ILE A 875 19.28 -22.22 10.06
N GLU A 876 18.78 -21.37 10.96
CA GLU A 876 19.34 -21.21 12.31
C GLU A 876 19.39 -22.53 13.09
N LYS A 877 18.39 -23.41 12.92
CA LYS A 877 18.39 -24.76 13.52
C LYS A 877 19.58 -25.62 13.06
N SER A 878 20.13 -25.36 11.88
CA SER A 878 21.28 -26.08 11.33
C SER A 878 22.63 -25.44 11.68
N THR A 879 22.68 -24.11 11.84
CA THR A 879 23.91 -23.34 12.10
C THR A 879 24.11 -23.05 13.59
N GLY A 880 23.05 -23.08 14.40
CA GLY A 880 23.06 -22.75 15.83
C GLY A 880 23.19 -21.26 16.15
N ARG A 881 23.14 -20.40 15.13
CA ARG A 881 23.26 -18.94 15.27
C ARG A 881 21.88 -18.30 15.14
N HIS A 882 21.57 -17.32 15.98
CA HIS A 882 20.29 -16.63 16.00
C HIS A 882 20.49 -15.15 15.68
N VAL A 883 19.81 -14.66 14.63
CA VAL A 883 19.79 -13.24 14.26
C VAL A 883 18.46 -12.61 14.71
N PRO A 884 18.49 -11.48 15.44
CA PRO A 884 17.27 -10.76 15.80
C PRO A 884 16.47 -10.32 14.57
N ILE A 885 15.21 -10.72 14.45
CA ILE A 885 14.28 -10.30 13.39
C ILE A 885 13.19 -9.44 14.03
N ILE A 886 13.17 -8.15 13.69
CA ILE A 886 12.20 -7.15 14.16
C ILE A 886 11.20 -6.89 13.03
N ALA A 887 9.94 -7.24 13.26
CA ALA A 887 8.86 -7.07 12.31
C ALA A 887 8.54 -5.59 12.10
N MET A 888 8.33 -5.14 10.87
CA MET A 888 7.74 -3.84 10.58
C MET A 888 6.30 -4.06 10.09
N THR A 889 5.31 -3.74 10.91
CA THR A 889 3.89 -4.06 10.64
C THR A 889 3.02 -2.82 10.51
N ALA A 890 2.07 -2.83 9.56
CA ALA A 890 1.09 -1.76 9.36
C ALA A 890 -0.01 -1.72 10.44
N ASN A 891 -0.14 -2.75 11.28
CA ASN A 891 -1.16 -2.86 12.32
C ASN A 891 -0.54 -3.06 13.70
N ALA A 892 -0.75 -2.11 14.60
CA ALA A 892 -0.49 -2.24 16.03
C ALA A 892 -1.65 -2.93 16.79
N MET A 893 -2.42 -3.79 16.12
CA MET A 893 -3.60 -4.44 16.70
C MET A 893 -3.25 -5.78 17.35
N LYS A 894 -3.98 -6.11 18.42
CA LYS A 894 -3.87 -7.36 19.16
C LYS A 894 -4.01 -8.57 18.23
N GLY A 895 -3.08 -9.51 18.31
CA GLY A 895 -2.96 -10.66 17.42
C GLY A 895 -1.90 -10.54 16.32
N ASP A 896 -1.55 -9.34 15.84
CA ASP A 896 -0.50 -9.20 14.82
C ASP A 896 0.91 -9.28 15.43
N ARG A 897 1.09 -8.76 16.66
CA ARG A 897 2.30 -9.01 17.47
C ARG A 897 2.48 -10.51 17.76
N GLU A 898 1.44 -11.16 18.24
CA GLU A 898 1.45 -12.60 18.56
C GLU A 898 1.74 -13.43 17.31
N LYS A 899 1.15 -13.10 16.15
CA LYS A 899 1.49 -13.75 14.88
C LYS A 899 2.96 -13.55 14.47
N CYS A 900 3.52 -12.36 14.67
CA CYS A 900 4.93 -12.11 14.37
C CYS A 900 5.85 -12.96 15.26
N LEU A 901 5.57 -12.99 16.56
CA LEU A 901 6.34 -13.79 17.53
C LEU A 901 6.14 -15.29 17.32
N ASP A 902 4.91 -15.75 17.06
CA ASP A 902 4.58 -17.16 16.77
C ASP A 902 5.23 -17.65 15.46
N ALA A 903 5.37 -16.76 14.48
CA ALA A 903 6.12 -17.03 13.25
C ALA A 903 7.64 -17.06 13.46
N GLY A 904 8.10 -16.69 14.66
CA GLY A 904 9.50 -16.75 15.08
C GLY A 904 10.26 -15.43 14.98
N MET A 905 9.60 -14.28 14.82
CA MET A 905 10.26 -12.96 14.95
C MET A 905 10.52 -12.63 16.43
N ASP A 906 11.48 -11.76 16.72
CA ASP A 906 11.92 -11.46 18.10
C ASP A 906 11.27 -10.19 18.65
N ASP A 907 10.95 -9.23 17.78
CA ASP A 907 10.23 -8.03 18.17
C ASP A 907 9.45 -7.42 17.00
N TYR A 908 8.83 -6.26 17.23
CA TYR A 908 8.13 -5.51 16.20
C TYR A 908 8.26 -3.99 16.38
N VAL A 909 8.09 -3.28 15.27
CA VAL A 909 7.95 -1.82 15.20
C VAL A 909 6.73 -1.52 14.33
N ALA A 910 5.84 -0.67 14.83
CA ALA A 910 4.65 -0.27 14.09
C ALA A 910 5.00 0.73 12.96
N LYS A 911 4.37 0.57 11.80
CA LYS A 911 4.39 1.55 10.71
C LYS A 911 3.23 2.56 10.91
N PRO A 912 3.45 3.88 10.79
CA PRO A 912 4.68 4.54 10.34
C PRO A 912 5.81 4.47 11.38
N VAL A 913 7.02 4.19 10.88
CA VAL A 913 8.22 3.97 11.70
C VAL A 913 8.60 5.26 12.41
N ARG A 914 8.41 5.31 13.73
CA ARG A 914 8.84 6.42 14.57
C ARG A 914 10.31 6.24 14.92
N SER A 915 11.14 7.22 14.63
CA SER A 915 12.59 7.17 14.85
C SER A 915 12.97 6.74 16.28
N ALA A 916 12.32 7.31 17.30
CA ALA A 916 12.59 6.97 18.69
C ALA A 916 12.26 5.50 19.04
N GLU A 917 11.16 4.96 18.51
CA GLU A 917 10.71 3.58 18.77
C GLU A 917 11.57 2.56 18.00
N LEU A 918 11.92 2.89 16.75
CA LEU A 918 12.85 2.11 15.94
C LEU A 918 14.21 1.99 16.63
N PHE A 919 14.79 3.10 17.09
CA PHE A 919 16.08 3.08 17.77
C PHE A 919 16.02 2.33 19.09
N ALA A 920 15.01 2.59 19.92
CA ALA A 920 14.86 1.89 21.20
C ALA A 920 14.76 0.37 21.03
N THR A 921 13.98 -0.09 20.05
CA THR A 921 13.79 -1.52 19.77
C THR A 921 15.06 -2.14 19.21
N LEU A 922 15.66 -1.53 18.17
CA LEU A 922 16.86 -2.03 17.52
C LEU A 922 18.07 -2.08 18.47
N GLU A 923 18.30 -1.00 19.23
CA GLU A 923 19.43 -0.89 20.15
C GLU A 923 19.30 -1.84 21.36
N SER A 924 18.08 -2.31 21.67
CA SER A 924 17.88 -3.32 22.73
C SER A 924 18.52 -4.67 22.40
N TYR A 925 18.70 -4.97 21.10
CA TYR A 925 19.35 -6.17 20.57
C TYR A 925 20.85 -5.96 20.27
N ALA A 926 21.41 -4.79 20.58
CA ALA A 926 22.83 -4.54 20.40
C ALA A 926 23.69 -5.50 21.25
N PRO A 927 24.82 -6.02 20.75
CA PRO A 927 25.64 -6.98 21.48
C PRO A 927 26.15 -6.41 22.81
N LYS A 928 25.61 -6.91 23.93
CA LYS A 928 26.11 -6.59 25.28
C LYS A 928 27.44 -7.32 25.54
N GLY A 929 28.56 -6.72 25.15
CA GLY A 929 29.89 -7.23 25.51
C GLY A 929 31.00 -7.11 24.47
N GLY A 930 30.87 -6.28 23.44
CA GLY A 930 31.98 -6.00 22.53
C GLY A 930 32.98 -5.03 23.15
N THR A 931 34.20 -5.50 23.47
CA THR A 931 35.34 -4.63 23.77
C THR A 931 35.55 -3.67 22.60
N PRO A 932 35.87 -2.38 22.81
CA PRO A 932 36.02 -1.43 21.71
C PRO A 932 37.09 -1.93 20.75
N ALA A 933 36.72 -2.18 19.49
CA ALA A 933 37.69 -2.21 18.43
C ALA A 933 38.25 -0.78 18.34
N THR A 934 39.49 -0.63 18.80
CA THR A 934 40.29 0.59 18.69
C THR A 934 40.06 1.24 17.32
N PRO A 935 39.78 2.56 17.24
CA PRO A 935 39.66 3.22 15.96
C PRO A 935 40.98 3.04 15.21
N ALA A 936 40.94 2.28 14.12
CA ALA A 936 42.05 2.17 13.21
C ALA A 936 42.31 3.58 12.66
N GLU A 937 43.44 4.15 13.07
CA GLU A 937 44.04 5.31 12.46
C GLU A 937 43.93 5.21 10.94
N ALA A 938 43.37 6.26 10.33
CA ALA A 938 43.53 6.52 8.92
C ALA A 938 45.04 6.48 8.59
N PRO A 939 45.50 5.65 7.64
CA PRO A 939 46.86 5.77 7.17
C PRO A 939 46.94 7.00 6.27
N ALA A 940 47.45 8.09 6.84
CA ALA A 940 48.00 9.17 6.06
C ALA A 940 49.30 8.71 5.37
N SER A 941 49.21 8.58 4.05
CA SER A 941 50.27 8.73 3.04
C SER A 941 51.49 7.80 3.08
N GLY A 942 51.65 7.03 1.99
CA GLY A 942 52.99 6.69 1.50
C GLY A 942 53.11 5.48 0.58
N ALA A 943 52.67 5.57 -0.67
CA ALA A 943 53.37 4.92 -1.78
C ALA A 943 52.93 5.49 -3.14
N SER A 944 53.90 6.10 -3.81
CA SER A 944 53.85 6.59 -5.18
C SER A 944 53.56 5.45 -6.17
N GLY A 945 52.42 5.54 -6.83
CA GLY A 945 52.04 4.81 -8.04
C GLY A 945 50.80 5.50 -8.65
N PRO A 946 50.56 5.45 -9.98
CA PRO A 946 49.36 6.05 -10.54
C PRO A 946 48.13 5.34 -9.96
N ALA A 947 47.33 6.05 -9.16
CA ALA A 947 46.11 5.51 -8.56
C ALA A 947 45.20 4.97 -9.67
N ALA A 948 44.77 3.72 -9.54
CA ALA A 948 43.80 3.15 -10.45
C ALA A 948 42.52 4.02 -10.42
N PRO A 949 41.88 4.31 -11.58
CA PRO A 949 40.68 5.13 -11.63
C PRO A 949 39.49 4.57 -10.84
N PHE A 950 39.54 3.27 -10.53
CA PHE A 950 38.44 2.43 -10.10
C PHE A 950 39.02 1.17 -9.42
N ASP A 951 38.53 0.83 -8.24
CA ASP A 951 38.84 -0.44 -7.57
C ASP A 951 37.78 -1.49 -7.89
N ALA A 952 38.10 -2.35 -8.86
CA ALA A 952 37.21 -3.38 -9.38
C ALA A 952 36.85 -4.48 -8.38
N GLU A 953 37.75 -4.75 -7.44
CA GLU A 953 37.58 -5.80 -6.45
C GLU A 953 36.72 -5.28 -5.29
N ALA A 954 37.01 -4.08 -4.79
CA ALA A 954 36.18 -3.40 -3.78
C ALA A 954 34.77 -3.08 -4.31
N PHE A 955 34.61 -2.73 -5.60
CA PHE A 955 33.29 -2.51 -6.20
C PHE A 955 32.48 -3.80 -6.35
N ARG A 956 33.13 -4.91 -6.71
CA ARG A 956 32.48 -6.22 -6.77
C ARG A 956 32.10 -6.72 -5.37
N GLU A 957 32.97 -6.54 -4.38
CA GLU A 957 32.69 -6.92 -2.98
C GLU A 957 31.55 -6.09 -2.37
N ALA A 958 31.47 -4.80 -2.68
CA ALA A 958 30.42 -3.92 -2.14
C ALA A 958 29.02 -4.15 -2.75
N MET A 959 28.95 -4.61 -4.01
CA MET A 959 27.68 -4.67 -4.76
C MET A 959 27.27 -6.10 -5.17
N GLY A 960 28.17 -7.07 -5.07
CA GLY A 960 27.89 -8.50 -5.25
C GLY A 960 27.64 -8.92 -6.70
N ASP A 961 26.37 -8.92 -7.11
CA ASP A 961 25.86 -9.59 -8.32
C ASP A 961 26.36 -8.96 -9.63
N ASP A 962 26.94 -9.79 -10.52
CA ASP A 962 27.44 -9.40 -11.84
C ASP A 962 26.35 -8.77 -12.74
N GLU A 963 25.08 -9.17 -12.59
CA GLU A 963 23.97 -8.59 -13.36
C GLU A 963 23.56 -7.20 -12.84
N LEU A 964 23.57 -7.02 -11.51
CA LEU A 964 23.39 -5.72 -10.86
C LEU A 964 24.54 -4.77 -11.17
N LEU A 965 25.79 -5.26 -11.15
CA LEU A 965 26.98 -4.51 -11.53
C LEU A 965 26.89 -3.99 -12.98
N LEU A 966 26.36 -4.79 -13.92
CA LEU A 966 26.14 -4.36 -15.30
C LEU A 966 25.09 -3.24 -15.41
N GLN A 967 23.99 -3.34 -14.66
CA GLN A 967 22.95 -2.31 -14.63
C GLN A 967 23.45 -1.01 -14.00
N LEU A 968 24.22 -1.08 -12.91
CA LEU A 968 24.81 0.08 -12.25
C LEU A 968 25.82 0.80 -13.17
N ILE A 969 26.63 0.08 -13.94
CA ILE A 969 27.52 0.68 -14.94
C ILE A 969 26.75 1.46 -16.02
N ASP A 970 25.60 0.95 -16.44
CA ASP A 970 24.75 1.61 -17.44
C ASP A 970 24.06 2.87 -16.87
N ILE A 971 23.60 2.82 -15.61
CA ILE A 971 23.02 3.97 -14.89
C ILE A 971 24.07 5.07 -14.65
N PHE A 972 25.26 4.71 -14.17
CA PHE A 972 26.35 5.66 -13.94
C PHE A 972 26.69 6.48 -15.17
N SER A 973 26.76 5.83 -16.34
CA SER A 973 27.15 6.47 -17.58
C SER A 973 26.16 7.58 -17.98
N ALA A 974 24.85 7.34 -17.82
CA ALA A 974 23.79 8.30 -18.14
C ALA A 974 23.73 9.46 -17.13
N ASP A 975 23.79 9.16 -15.83
CA ASP A 975 23.62 10.16 -14.77
C ASP A 975 24.85 11.07 -14.58
N ALA A 976 26.05 10.53 -14.84
CA ALA A 976 27.29 11.31 -14.77
C ALA A 976 27.37 12.38 -15.86
N ASP A 977 26.90 12.09 -17.09
CA ASP A 977 26.88 13.08 -18.19
C ASP A 977 25.92 14.23 -17.92
N SER A 978 24.72 13.91 -17.42
CA SER A 978 23.72 14.92 -17.03
C SER A 978 24.25 15.84 -15.93
N SER A 979 24.88 15.26 -14.90
CA SER A 979 25.39 16.00 -13.75
C SER A 979 26.62 16.87 -14.10
N LEU A 980 27.50 16.39 -14.99
CA LEU A 980 28.62 17.18 -15.52
C LEU A 980 28.13 18.34 -16.41
N ALA A 981 27.12 18.11 -17.25
CA ALA A 981 26.50 19.18 -18.05
C ALA A 981 25.88 20.27 -17.16
N ALA A 982 25.17 19.88 -16.10
CA ALA A 982 24.62 20.81 -15.11
C ALA A 982 25.71 21.60 -14.36
N ALA A 983 26.83 20.96 -14.02
CA ALA A 983 27.97 21.64 -13.39
C ALA A 983 28.62 22.68 -14.34
N ARG A 984 28.81 22.33 -15.63
CA ARG A 984 29.30 23.28 -16.66
C ARG A 984 28.38 24.48 -16.80
N GLU A 985 27.08 24.24 -16.88
CA GLU A 985 26.08 25.29 -17.00
C GLU A 985 26.08 26.20 -15.76
N ALA A 986 26.18 25.62 -14.57
CA ALA A 986 26.22 26.36 -13.32
C ALA A 986 27.47 27.25 -13.19
N VAL A 987 28.64 26.77 -13.61
CA VAL A 987 29.87 27.58 -13.70
C VAL A 987 29.70 28.71 -14.72
N GLY A 988 29.17 28.41 -15.92
CA GLY A 988 28.94 29.40 -16.98
C GLY A 988 27.95 30.49 -16.59
N LYS A 989 26.90 30.14 -15.83
CA LYS A 989 25.89 31.06 -15.30
C LYS A 989 26.28 31.73 -13.98
N LYS A 990 27.47 31.43 -13.44
CA LYS A 990 27.96 31.92 -12.14
C LYS A 990 26.98 31.67 -10.99
N ASN A 991 26.38 30.48 -10.94
CA ASN A 991 25.39 30.11 -9.93
C ASN A 991 25.99 29.08 -8.94
N PRO A 992 26.46 29.51 -7.75
CA PRO A 992 27.13 28.62 -6.80
C PRO A 992 26.19 27.59 -6.19
N GLU A 993 24.90 27.91 -6.01
CA GLU A 993 23.91 26.96 -5.49
C GLU A 993 23.60 25.85 -6.50
N ALA A 994 23.45 26.21 -7.78
CA ALA A 994 23.26 25.22 -8.84
C ALA A 994 24.50 24.33 -9.02
N LEU A 995 25.69 24.91 -8.86
CA LEU A 995 26.95 24.17 -8.92
C LEU A 995 27.08 23.22 -7.73
N HIS A 996 26.73 23.66 -6.52
CA HIS A 996 26.72 22.83 -5.33
C HIS A 996 25.78 21.64 -5.50
N ARG A 997 24.54 21.86 -5.98
CA ARG A 997 23.60 20.75 -6.24
C ARG A 997 24.14 19.75 -7.26
N ALA A 998 24.68 20.22 -8.40
CA ALA A 998 25.20 19.35 -9.44
C ALA A 998 26.44 18.55 -8.98
N THR A 999 27.35 19.19 -8.23
CA THR A 999 28.58 18.56 -7.74
C THR A 999 28.35 17.65 -6.55
N HIS A 1000 27.40 17.99 -5.67
CA HIS A 1000 26.99 17.14 -4.56
C HIS A 1000 26.29 15.86 -5.07
N ALA A 1001 25.42 15.98 -6.08
CA ALA A 1001 24.80 14.84 -6.74
C ALA A 1001 25.86 13.93 -7.41
N LEU A 1002 26.81 14.52 -8.13
CA LEU A 1002 27.89 13.77 -8.78
C LEU A 1002 28.85 13.11 -7.76
N LYS A 1003 29.11 13.77 -6.62
CA LYS A 1003 29.89 13.22 -5.51
C LYS A 1003 29.21 12.00 -4.89
N GLY A 1004 27.90 12.06 -4.66
CA GLY A 1004 27.10 10.93 -4.20
C GLY A 1004 27.09 9.79 -5.22
N LEU A 1005 26.93 10.12 -6.51
CA LEU A 1005 26.96 9.15 -7.61
C LEU A 1005 28.30 8.41 -7.67
N VAL A 1006 29.44 9.13 -7.67
CA VAL A 1006 30.79 8.55 -7.76
C VAL A 1006 31.18 7.80 -6.48
N GLY A 1007 30.65 8.21 -5.32
CA GLY A 1007 30.88 7.55 -4.03
C GLY A 1007 30.46 6.08 -4.02
N ASN A 1008 29.49 5.70 -4.86
CA ASN A 1008 28.99 4.33 -4.96
C ASN A 1008 29.87 3.39 -5.79
N TYR A 1009 30.89 3.90 -6.52
CA TYR A 1009 31.65 3.12 -7.51
C TYR A 1009 33.11 2.85 -7.10
N SER A 1010 33.45 3.01 -5.81
CA SER A 1010 34.81 2.79 -5.29
C SER A 1010 35.88 3.46 -6.16
N ALA A 1011 35.66 4.74 -6.48
CA ALA A 1011 36.48 5.55 -7.38
C ALA A 1011 37.10 6.77 -6.68
N PRO A 1012 38.15 6.58 -5.84
CA PRO A 1012 38.73 7.62 -5.01
C PRO A 1012 39.17 8.89 -5.78
N PRO A 1013 39.80 8.80 -6.97
CA PRO A 1013 40.22 9.99 -7.72
C PRO A 1013 39.05 10.88 -8.17
N ALA A 1014 37.98 10.27 -8.70
CA ALA A 1014 36.79 11.00 -9.14
C ALA A 1014 35.98 11.54 -7.95
N TYR A 1015 35.92 10.80 -6.84
CA TYR A 1015 35.28 11.27 -5.62
C TYR A 1015 36.00 12.50 -5.02
N ALA A 1016 37.34 12.47 -4.98
CA ALA A 1016 38.15 13.59 -4.51
C ALA A 1016 37.98 14.83 -5.39
N ALA A 1017 37.94 14.66 -6.72
CA ALA A 1017 37.70 15.76 -7.65
C ALA A 1017 36.29 16.36 -7.48
N ALA A 1018 35.27 15.52 -7.28
CA ALA A 1018 33.89 15.98 -7.07
C ALA A 1018 33.75 16.70 -5.72
N ALA A 1019 34.38 16.18 -4.66
CA ALA A 1019 34.40 16.79 -3.34
C ALA A 1019 35.12 18.15 -3.33
N ALA A 1020 36.23 18.28 -4.04
CA ALA A 1020 36.94 19.56 -4.16
C ALA A 1020 36.10 20.63 -4.86
N LEU A 1021 35.37 20.24 -5.92
CA LEU A 1021 34.50 21.16 -6.64
C LEU A 1021 33.24 21.54 -5.82
N ASP A 1022 32.71 20.60 -5.05
CA ASP A 1022 31.62 20.80 -4.09
C ASP A 1022 32.01 21.80 -2.98
N THR A 1023 33.25 21.72 -2.48
CA THR A 1023 33.79 22.69 -1.51
C THR A 1023 33.89 24.09 -2.12
N CYS A 1024 34.44 24.24 -3.34
CA CYS A 1024 34.50 25.54 -4.02
C CYS A 1024 33.09 26.13 -4.27
N ALA A 1025 32.11 25.28 -4.57
CA ALA A 1025 30.72 25.70 -4.75
C ALA A 1025 30.09 26.20 -3.43
N ARG A 1026 30.33 25.52 -2.31
CA ARG A 1026 29.88 25.94 -0.96
C ARG A 1026 30.53 27.23 -0.48
N GLU A 1027 31.80 27.43 -0.80
CA GLU A 1027 32.55 28.65 -0.44
C GLU A 1027 32.23 29.82 -1.39
N GLY A 1028 31.49 29.58 -2.47
CA GLY A 1028 31.12 30.58 -3.46
C GLY A 1028 32.28 31.01 -4.37
N ASP A 1029 33.41 30.31 -4.34
CA ASP A 1029 34.59 30.59 -5.17
C ASP A 1029 34.45 29.94 -6.55
N LEU A 1030 33.68 30.61 -7.40
CA LEU A 1030 33.42 30.19 -8.78
C LEU A 1030 34.66 30.28 -9.68
N GLY A 1031 35.68 31.05 -9.29
CA GLY A 1031 36.95 31.13 -10.01
C GLY A 1031 37.77 29.85 -9.81
N ALA A 1032 37.95 29.44 -8.56
CA ALA A 1032 38.58 28.17 -8.22
C ALA A 1032 37.77 26.97 -8.75
N ALA A 1033 36.44 27.07 -8.77
CA ALA A 1033 35.60 26.03 -9.35
C ALA A 1033 35.76 25.89 -10.88
N ALA A 1034 35.88 27.00 -11.61
CA ALA A 1034 36.10 26.97 -13.05
C ALA A 1034 37.46 26.33 -13.43
N GLU A 1035 38.49 26.49 -12.59
CA GLU A 1035 39.80 25.86 -12.78
C GLU A 1035 39.81 24.36 -12.47
N ARG A 1036 38.94 23.90 -11.56
CA ARG A 1036 38.86 22.50 -11.11
C ARG A 1036 37.84 21.66 -11.89
N LEU A 1037 36.87 22.27 -12.57
CA LEU A 1037 35.88 21.56 -13.36
C LEU A 1037 36.50 20.64 -14.45
N PRO A 1038 37.55 21.06 -15.21
CA PRO A 1038 38.21 20.17 -16.17
C PRO A 1038 38.90 18.95 -15.53
N GLU A 1039 39.34 19.07 -14.28
CA GLU A 1039 39.93 17.95 -13.54
C GLU A 1039 38.87 16.91 -13.16
N LEU A 1040 37.69 17.36 -12.72
CA LEU A 1040 36.55 16.50 -12.46
C LEU A 1040 36.07 15.77 -13.73
N GLU A 1041 35.95 16.48 -14.85
CA GLU A 1041 35.57 15.88 -16.14
C GLU A 1041 36.54 14.77 -16.54
N ARG A 1042 37.84 15.02 -16.43
CA ARG A 1042 38.88 14.04 -16.75
C ARG A 1042 38.83 12.80 -15.86
N GLU A 1043 38.61 12.96 -14.56
CA GLU A 1043 38.56 11.81 -13.65
C GLU A 1043 37.25 11.01 -13.79
N VAL A 1044 36.12 11.65 -14.12
CA VAL A 1044 34.87 10.95 -14.46
C VAL A 1044 34.99 10.19 -15.78
N ASP A 1045 35.63 10.76 -16.80
CA ASP A 1045 35.88 10.07 -18.07
C ASP A 1045 36.80 8.85 -17.86
N ARG A 1046 37.85 8.98 -17.04
CA ARG A 1046 38.71 7.86 -16.66
C ARG A 1046 37.97 6.75 -15.93
N LEU A 1047 37.02 7.12 -15.06
CA LEU A 1047 36.15 6.16 -14.38
C LEU A 1047 35.22 5.45 -15.37
N LYS A 1048 34.62 6.18 -16.32
CA LYS A 1048 33.78 5.59 -17.38
C LYS A 1048 34.56 4.58 -18.22
N ASP A 1049 35.78 4.91 -18.62
CA ASP A 1049 36.64 4.01 -19.38
C ASP A 1049 37.02 2.75 -18.57
N ALA A 1050 37.31 2.91 -17.27
CA ALA A 1050 37.60 1.80 -16.38
C ALA A 1050 36.39 0.88 -16.16
N LEU A 1051 35.20 1.45 -15.96
CA LEU A 1051 33.93 0.70 -15.84
C LEU A 1051 33.56 -0.01 -17.15
N ALA A 1052 33.84 0.60 -18.31
CA ALA A 1052 33.64 -0.04 -19.62
C ALA A 1052 34.60 -1.23 -19.85
N ALA A 1053 35.84 -1.15 -19.36
CA ALA A 1053 36.79 -2.26 -19.37
C ALA A 1053 36.36 -3.37 -18.40
N PHE A 1054 35.88 -3.01 -17.20
CA PHE A 1054 35.35 -3.96 -16.21
C PHE A 1054 34.09 -4.67 -16.73
N ARG A 1055 33.19 -3.96 -17.39
CA ARG A 1055 32.01 -4.52 -18.09
C ARG A 1055 32.37 -5.62 -19.09
N LYS A 1056 33.46 -5.45 -19.84
CA LYS A 1056 33.97 -6.49 -20.76
C LYS A 1056 34.48 -7.71 -20.01
N SER A 1057 35.09 -7.54 -18.84
CA SER A 1057 35.55 -8.65 -17.99
C SER A 1057 34.40 -9.47 -17.42
N LEU A 1058 33.29 -8.84 -17.03
CA LEU A 1058 32.08 -9.51 -16.54
C LEU A 1058 31.38 -10.35 -17.63
N LYS A 1059 31.35 -9.86 -18.88
CA LYS A 1059 30.77 -10.61 -20.02
C LYS A 1059 31.66 -11.78 -20.52
N GLY A 1060 32.94 -11.82 -20.15
CA GLY A 1060 33.92 -12.81 -20.61
C GLY A 1060 33.86 -14.17 -19.92
N VAL A 1061 33.19 -14.30 -18.76
CA VAL A 1061 33.20 -15.52 -17.94
C VAL A 1061 32.21 -16.59 -18.41
N ARG A 1062 31.29 -16.28 -19.35
CA ARG A 1062 30.25 -17.21 -19.86
C ARG A 1062 30.63 -18.03 -21.11
N ARG A 1063 31.92 -18.31 -21.37
CA ARG A 1063 32.32 -19.31 -22.39
C ARG A 1063 33.36 -20.31 -21.85
N GLY A 1064 32.88 -21.37 -21.23
CA GLY A 1064 33.60 -22.64 -20.98
C GLY A 1064 32.64 -23.83 -21.20
N PRO A 1065 33.09 -24.97 -21.79
CA PRO A 1065 32.18 -25.87 -22.50
C PRO A 1065 31.64 -27.03 -21.66
N ARG A 1066 30.32 -27.07 -21.43
CA ARG A 1066 29.36 -28.13 -21.85
C ARG A 1066 28.02 -27.93 -21.15
#